data_AF-A0A5D0I631-F1
#
_entry.id   AF-A0A5D0I631-F1
#
_cell.length_a   1.000
_cell.length_b   1.000
_cell.length_c   1.000
_cell.angle_alpha   90.00
_cell.angle_beta   90.00
_cell.angle_gamma   90.00
#
_symmetry.space_group_name_H-M   'P 1'
#
loop_
_entity.id
_entity.type
_entity.pdbx_description
1 polymer ?
#
loop_
_entity_poly.entity_id
_entity_poly.type
_entity_poly.pdbx_seq_one_letter_code
_entity_poly.pdbx_strand_id
1 'polypeptide(L)'
;MRFLCLFLLVVFSCNKPVEKGQLVKNMSEYTQAVAEAKPGDVIVLANGVWNNTELVFEGKGEEGNPITLTVEEKGRVILEGESNLQIAGEYLVIEGLVFKNGHSPTKSVIAFRKNKTELANNCRLTECVIDNFNKTDRYEQDYWIAVYGKNNRIDHNHISGKKNLGVTVAVRLDSEASRENNHQIEYNYFGPRPTFGNNGGETLRIGTSHYSLENSKTLVASNYFDRCNGEHEIISNKSCQNTFKYNTFFECTGTLTMRHGNETLVDGNVFLGNGKPSTGGIRVINESQTVINNYHYGLTGYRFRGAFVMMNGVPNSPANRYVQVTNSEVKNNAFVNCDHIQLCAGSDEERSAVPINSSISNNIFYHDSKKDLFTVYDDISGVNFSGNILGNNMSTTINQGFETADVTLEKNKYGFLMPKSEILKSEIKIHPNIATKENTGVTWYSKKESLVALNSGKIIQVKAELNSLFDAVNNSKPGDILELESGKDYLLTKAVKVKHPITIKSSGKDKAIILFERMKALEILNGGSLSLENLKFDGAVSPDYAGNTVISTSKTSMTDNYKLFIDNCHFQDLDKNHSFDVLKISKGTFADTISITNSKFKNITGHIAALDKETDDIGAYSVEYLIMKNNIFTDIQGTAIRLYRGGKDESTFGPFLEVEHNVFNNIGYGKKNKYKSAISLYGVQVNDINNNIFSNTKAFNMHLVVGEPIVNVLNNNFYNAEAISVTGDQKYNIDNVWKLNPQLDESSFMLQGNSPLKKKGTDGLDLGVIAN
;
A
#
# COMPACT_ATOMS: atom_id res chain seq x y z
N MET A 1 -6.14 81.64 -6.95
CA MET A 1 -6.76 80.63 -6.07
C MET A 1 -7.90 79.98 -6.84
N ARG A 2 -7.61 79.00 -7.71
CA ARG A 2 -7.80 77.54 -7.52
C ARG A 2 -9.20 77.12 -7.02
N PHE A 3 -9.98 76.63 -7.99
CA PHE A 3 -11.19 75.82 -7.91
C PHE A 3 -11.01 74.56 -7.04
N LEU A 4 -12.08 74.14 -6.35
CA LEU A 4 -12.29 72.75 -5.97
C LEU A 4 -13.80 72.44 -5.90
N CYS A 5 -14.32 71.84 -6.98
CA CYS A 5 -15.62 71.16 -6.99
C CYS A 5 -15.41 69.73 -6.45
N LEU A 6 -16.11 69.38 -5.36
CA LEU A 6 -16.12 68.04 -4.81
C LEU A 6 -17.31 67.27 -5.43
N PHE A 7 -17.03 66.34 -6.33
CA PHE A 7 -18.00 65.40 -6.89
C PHE A 7 -18.09 64.18 -5.96
N LEU A 8 -19.22 64.00 -5.29
CA LEU A 8 -19.51 62.82 -4.48
C LEU A 8 -20.06 61.72 -5.41
N LEU A 9 -19.23 60.74 -5.79
CA LEU A 9 -19.67 59.53 -6.46
C LEU A 9 -20.23 58.55 -5.41
N VAL A 10 -21.56 58.40 -5.38
CA VAL A 10 -22.23 57.32 -4.64
C VAL A 10 -22.14 56.05 -5.49
N VAL A 11 -21.23 55.16 -5.12
CA VAL A 11 -21.14 53.82 -5.71
C VAL A 11 -22.21 52.95 -5.06
N PHE A 12 -23.35 52.78 -5.73
CA PHE A 12 -24.32 51.74 -5.37
C PHE A 12 -23.68 50.37 -5.65
N SER A 13 -23.25 49.69 -4.58
CA SER A 13 -22.92 48.28 -4.63
C SER A 13 -24.24 47.49 -4.77
N CYS A 14 -24.53 47.03 -5.99
CA CYS A 14 -25.55 46.02 -6.22
C CYS A 14 -25.04 44.68 -5.67
N ASN A 15 -25.25 44.43 -4.38
CA ASN A 15 -25.30 43.05 -3.87
C ASN A 15 -26.54 42.41 -4.49
N LYS A 16 -26.36 41.66 -5.60
CA LYS A 16 -27.40 40.72 -6.05
C LYS A 16 -27.68 39.76 -4.88
N PRO A 17 -28.95 39.59 -4.46
CA PRO A 17 -29.28 38.60 -3.45
C PRO A 17 -28.82 37.23 -3.97
N VAL A 18 -28.14 36.46 -3.12
CA VAL A 18 -27.91 35.04 -3.36
C VAL A 18 -29.28 34.41 -3.54
N GLU A 19 -29.60 34.01 -4.76
CA GLU A 19 -30.85 33.36 -5.09
C GLU A 19 -30.95 32.09 -4.24
N LYS A 20 -32.06 31.92 -3.50
CA LYS A 20 -32.28 30.71 -2.70
C LYS A 20 -32.38 29.54 -3.68
N GLY A 21 -31.34 28.70 -3.72
CA GLY A 21 -31.33 27.51 -4.55
C GLY A 21 -32.57 26.63 -4.31
N GLN A 22 -32.97 25.89 -5.34
CA GLN A 22 -34.09 24.96 -5.29
C GLN A 22 -33.73 23.78 -4.39
N LEU A 23 -34.27 23.79 -3.16
CA LEU A 23 -34.11 22.69 -2.21
C LEU A 23 -34.92 21.47 -2.68
N VAL A 24 -34.25 20.33 -2.85
CA VAL A 24 -34.86 19.04 -3.20
C VAL A 24 -34.64 18.04 -2.09
N LYS A 25 -35.66 17.25 -1.79
CA LYS A 25 -35.71 16.35 -0.62
C LYS A 25 -35.75 14.86 -0.99
N ASN A 26 -35.90 14.55 -2.26
CA ASN A 26 -35.99 13.19 -2.78
C ASN A 26 -35.62 13.15 -4.27
N MET A 27 -35.50 11.94 -4.82
CA MET A 27 -35.10 11.75 -6.22
C MET A 27 -36.10 12.28 -7.24
N SER A 28 -37.40 12.29 -6.95
CA SER A 28 -38.39 12.86 -7.88
C SER A 28 -38.19 14.37 -8.03
N GLU A 29 -38.01 15.07 -6.90
CA GLU A 29 -37.74 16.51 -6.89
C GLU A 29 -36.39 16.82 -7.53
N TYR A 30 -35.35 16.02 -7.26
CA TYR A 30 -34.04 16.15 -7.89
C TYR A 30 -34.12 16.00 -9.41
N THR A 31 -34.74 14.94 -9.92
CA THR A 31 -34.86 14.70 -11.37
C THR A 31 -35.64 15.82 -12.06
N GLN A 32 -36.70 16.34 -11.43
CA GLN A 32 -37.44 17.48 -11.96
C GLN A 32 -36.56 18.74 -11.98
N ALA A 33 -35.86 19.05 -10.89
CA ALA A 33 -34.98 20.21 -10.80
C ALA A 33 -33.87 20.18 -11.86
N VAL A 34 -33.25 19.02 -12.08
CA VAL A 34 -32.22 18.84 -13.14
C VAL A 34 -32.80 19.08 -14.53
N ALA A 35 -34.01 18.58 -14.81
CA ALA A 35 -34.66 18.75 -16.11
C ALA A 35 -35.06 20.20 -16.42
N GLU A 36 -35.36 20.99 -15.39
CA GLU A 36 -35.81 22.39 -15.51
C GLU A 36 -34.66 23.41 -15.40
N ALA A 37 -33.47 22.98 -14.99
CA ALA A 37 -32.35 23.85 -14.67
C ALA A 37 -31.81 24.65 -15.87
N LYS A 38 -31.49 25.90 -15.61
CA LYS A 38 -30.95 26.89 -16.55
C LYS A 38 -29.61 27.45 -16.04
N PRO A 39 -28.79 28.07 -16.92
CA PRO A 39 -27.55 28.72 -16.49
C PRO A 39 -27.75 29.64 -15.28
N GLY A 40 -26.97 29.41 -14.22
CA GLY A 40 -27.05 30.14 -12.95
C GLY A 40 -27.92 29.48 -11.87
N ASP A 41 -28.75 28.50 -12.22
CA ASP A 41 -29.61 27.82 -11.24
C ASP A 41 -28.78 26.98 -10.25
N VAL A 42 -29.28 26.89 -9.01
CA VAL A 42 -28.68 26.13 -7.93
C VAL A 42 -29.67 25.10 -7.42
N ILE A 43 -29.34 23.82 -7.53
CA ILE A 43 -30.08 22.69 -6.95
C ILE A 43 -29.41 22.33 -5.63
N VAL A 44 -30.18 22.30 -4.53
CA VAL A 44 -29.67 22.06 -3.17
C VAL A 44 -30.25 20.74 -2.65
N LEU A 45 -29.41 19.74 -2.40
CA LEU A 45 -29.85 18.51 -1.73
C LEU A 45 -30.10 18.80 -0.24
N ALA A 46 -31.28 18.44 0.25
CA ALA A 46 -31.63 18.55 1.67
C ALA A 46 -30.78 17.62 2.53
N ASN A 47 -30.49 18.07 3.76
CA ASN A 47 -29.77 17.31 4.78
C ASN A 47 -30.39 15.93 5.02
N GLY A 48 -29.55 14.92 5.18
CA GLY A 48 -29.97 13.55 5.46
C GLY A 48 -29.20 12.50 4.67
N VAL A 49 -29.67 11.26 4.79
CA VAL A 49 -29.13 10.12 4.06
C VAL A 49 -29.91 9.92 2.77
N TRP A 50 -29.20 9.95 1.64
CA TRP A 50 -29.66 9.61 0.30
C TRP A 50 -29.18 8.19 0.01
N ASN A 51 -29.99 7.21 0.39
CA ASN A 51 -29.62 5.80 0.28
C ASN A 51 -29.97 5.23 -1.10
N ASN A 52 -29.11 4.39 -1.66
CA ASN A 52 -29.32 3.73 -2.96
C ASN A 52 -29.71 4.72 -4.07
N THR A 53 -28.93 5.80 -4.19
CA THR A 53 -29.24 6.96 -5.04
C THR A 53 -28.22 7.10 -6.15
N GLU A 54 -28.68 6.90 -7.39
CA GLU A 54 -27.89 7.15 -8.60
C GLU A 54 -28.23 8.54 -9.16
N LEU A 55 -27.37 9.52 -8.87
CA LEU A 55 -27.54 10.89 -9.36
C LEU A 55 -27.07 11.00 -10.81
N VAL A 56 -27.93 11.48 -11.69
CA VAL A 56 -27.53 11.97 -13.02
C VAL A 56 -27.69 13.47 -13.01
N PHE A 57 -26.58 14.21 -13.05
CA PHE A 57 -26.55 15.67 -13.12
C PHE A 57 -26.19 16.08 -14.54
N GLU A 58 -27.21 16.41 -15.32
CA GLU A 58 -27.05 16.80 -16.72
C GLU A 58 -27.64 18.18 -17.00
N GLY A 59 -26.96 18.97 -17.82
CA GLY A 59 -27.40 20.33 -18.13
C GLY A 59 -26.37 21.12 -18.91
N LYS A 60 -26.75 22.32 -19.34
CA LYS A 60 -25.86 23.25 -20.05
C LYS A 60 -25.90 24.60 -19.34
N GLY A 61 -24.93 24.84 -18.48
CA GLY A 61 -24.66 26.17 -17.93
C GLY A 61 -23.90 27.04 -18.94
N GLU A 62 -23.47 28.20 -18.47
CA GLU A 62 -22.63 29.13 -19.24
C GLU A 62 -21.39 29.52 -18.44
N GLU A 63 -20.36 30.00 -19.14
CA GLU A 63 -19.19 30.58 -18.48
C GLU A 63 -19.63 31.74 -17.57
N GLY A 64 -19.25 31.68 -16.29
CA GLY A 64 -19.67 32.64 -15.27
C GLY A 64 -21.08 32.43 -14.70
N ASN A 65 -21.93 31.63 -15.35
CA ASN A 65 -23.27 31.24 -14.86
C ASN A 65 -23.45 29.70 -14.92
N PRO A 66 -22.67 28.93 -14.15
CA PRO A 66 -22.80 27.48 -14.14
C PRO A 66 -24.12 27.03 -13.52
N ILE A 67 -24.58 25.83 -13.85
CA ILE A 67 -25.61 25.14 -13.08
C ILE A 67 -24.92 24.44 -11.91
N THR A 68 -25.40 24.67 -10.69
CA THR A 68 -24.74 24.16 -9.48
C THR A 68 -25.60 23.11 -8.79
N LEU A 69 -25.04 21.93 -8.53
CA LEU A 69 -25.54 20.96 -7.58
C LEU A 69 -24.75 21.11 -6.27
N THR A 70 -25.44 21.49 -5.19
CA THR A 70 -24.83 21.66 -3.87
C THR A 70 -25.69 21.01 -2.78
N VAL A 71 -25.26 21.15 -1.53
CA VAL A 71 -25.90 20.56 -0.35
C VAL A 71 -26.36 21.64 0.62
N GLU A 72 -27.42 21.38 1.38
CA GLU A 72 -27.95 22.30 2.37
C GLU A 72 -26.92 22.65 3.45
N GLU A 73 -26.20 21.64 3.96
CA GLU A 73 -25.10 21.80 4.90
C GLU A 73 -23.99 20.77 4.60
N LYS A 74 -22.76 21.25 4.38
CA LYS A 74 -21.60 20.39 4.06
C LYS A 74 -21.36 19.39 5.19
N GLY A 75 -21.20 18.12 4.83
CA GLY A 75 -21.04 17.02 5.79
C GLY A 75 -22.34 16.43 6.33
N ARG A 76 -23.52 16.96 5.98
CA ARG A 76 -24.83 16.45 6.44
C ARG A 76 -25.70 15.83 5.35
N VAL A 77 -25.28 15.90 4.08
CA VAL A 77 -25.86 15.13 2.97
C VAL A 77 -24.94 13.95 2.67
N ILE A 78 -25.43 12.75 2.95
CA ILE A 78 -24.65 11.51 2.86
C ILE A 78 -25.30 10.57 1.86
N LEU A 79 -24.56 10.21 0.81
CA LEU A 79 -24.92 9.16 -0.12
C LEU A 79 -24.42 7.81 0.40
N GLU A 80 -25.35 6.92 0.72
CA GLU A 80 -25.08 5.58 1.28
C GLU A 80 -25.62 4.47 0.37
N GLY A 81 -25.28 3.21 0.67
CA GLY A 81 -25.74 2.06 -0.09
C GLY A 81 -25.21 2.05 -1.52
N GLU A 82 -26.05 1.63 -2.47
CA GLU A 82 -25.72 1.59 -3.90
C GLU A 82 -25.94 2.97 -4.55
N SER A 83 -24.97 3.87 -4.37
CA SER A 83 -25.07 5.27 -4.83
C SER A 83 -23.94 5.67 -5.78
N ASN A 84 -24.20 6.60 -6.70
CA ASN A 84 -23.20 7.16 -7.61
C ASN A 84 -23.60 8.54 -8.13
N LEU A 85 -22.72 9.17 -8.91
CA LEU A 85 -22.94 10.41 -9.63
C LEU A 85 -22.42 10.31 -11.07
N GLN A 86 -23.26 10.66 -12.04
CA GLN A 86 -22.89 10.87 -13.43
C GLN A 86 -23.10 12.34 -13.81
N ILE A 87 -22.13 12.94 -14.50
CA ILE A 87 -22.14 14.35 -14.91
C ILE A 87 -22.13 14.40 -16.44
N ALA A 88 -23.02 15.18 -17.06
CA ALA A 88 -23.05 15.33 -18.52
C ALA A 88 -23.47 16.73 -18.95
N GLY A 89 -22.83 17.27 -19.99
CA GLY A 89 -23.07 18.61 -20.50
C GLY A 89 -21.95 19.59 -20.18
N GLU A 90 -22.26 20.85 -19.93
CA GLU A 90 -21.26 21.92 -19.88
C GLU A 90 -21.48 22.90 -18.73
N TYR A 91 -20.38 23.42 -18.17
CA TYR A 91 -20.39 24.43 -17.11
C TYR A 91 -21.27 24.02 -15.92
N LEU A 92 -21.00 22.82 -15.39
CA LEU A 92 -21.67 22.28 -14.21
C LEU A 92 -20.74 22.34 -13.00
N VAL A 93 -21.26 22.69 -11.83
CA VAL A 93 -20.52 22.67 -10.56
C VAL A 93 -21.19 21.70 -9.59
N ILE A 94 -20.41 20.83 -8.98
CA ILE A 94 -20.87 19.89 -7.96
C ILE A 94 -20.07 20.15 -6.69
N GLU A 95 -20.77 20.37 -5.58
CA GLU A 95 -20.16 20.78 -4.32
C GLU A 95 -20.76 20.06 -3.09
N GLY A 96 -19.90 19.59 -2.18
CA GLY A 96 -20.28 19.24 -0.81
C GLY A 96 -20.85 17.84 -0.58
N LEU A 97 -20.88 16.96 -1.59
CA LEU A 97 -21.41 15.60 -1.46
C LEU A 97 -20.48 14.70 -0.62
N VAL A 98 -21.06 13.76 0.15
CA VAL A 98 -20.32 12.75 0.92
C VAL A 98 -20.77 11.35 0.54
N PHE A 99 -19.88 10.53 -0.03
CA PHE A 99 -20.09 9.10 -0.29
C PHE A 99 -19.42 8.27 0.80
N LYS A 100 -20.19 7.51 1.59
CA LYS A 100 -19.69 6.56 2.60
C LYS A 100 -20.72 5.47 2.88
N ASN A 101 -20.36 4.44 3.64
CA ASN A 101 -21.29 3.36 4.03
C ASN A 101 -22.00 2.68 2.83
N GLY A 102 -21.27 2.46 1.74
CA GLY A 102 -21.83 1.92 0.51
C GLY A 102 -20.78 1.68 -0.56
N HIS A 103 -21.25 1.51 -1.80
CA HIS A 103 -20.42 1.33 -2.98
C HIS A 103 -21.18 1.74 -4.24
N SER A 104 -20.49 1.99 -5.34
CA SER A 104 -21.19 2.27 -6.60
C SER A 104 -21.80 0.98 -7.16
N PRO A 105 -23.06 0.99 -7.66
CA PRO A 105 -23.60 -0.13 -8.43
C PRO A 105 -23.02 -0.19 -9.86
N THR A 106 -22.27 0.83 -10.29
CA THR A 106 -21.69 0.92 -11.63
C THR A 106 -20.16 0.81 -11.60
N LYS A 107 -19.50 1.15 -12.72
CA LYS A 107 -18.04 1.12 -12.87
C LYS A 107 -17.35 2.30 -12.17
N SER A 108 -18.10 3.29 -11.69
CA SER A 108 -17.51 4.48 -11.06
C SER A 108 -18.41 5.06 -9.99
N VAL A 109 -17.84 5.60 -8.91
CA VAL A 109 -18.61 6.39 -7.92
C VAL A 109 -19.01 7.73 -8.53
N ILE A 110 -18.07 8.41 -9.18
CA ILE A 110 -18.31 9.66 -9.92
C ILE A 110 -17.78 9.49 -11.34
N ALA A 111 -18.61 9.81 -12.34
CA ALA A 111 -18.23 9.77 -13.75
C ALA A 111 -18.54 11.10 -14.44
N PHE A 112 -17.56 11.68 -15.14
CA PHE A 112 -17.73 12.86 -16.00
C PHE A 112 -18.34 12.51 -17.36
N ARG A 113 -19.30 11.58 -17.34
CA ARG A 113 -20.17 11.22 -18.46
C ARG A 113 -21.40 10.48 -17.96
N LYS A 114 -22.51 10.63 -18.66
CA LYS A 114 -23.71 9.78 -18.49
C LYS A 114 -23.55 8.46 -19.25
N ASN A 115 -22.98 8.51 -20.45
CA ASN A 115 -22.65 7.34 -21.26
C ASN A 115 -21.49 7.65 -22.22
N LYS A 116 -21.24 6.81 -23.24
CA LYS A 116 -20.10 6.96 -24.16
C LYS A 116 -20.13 8.24 -25.00
N THR A 117 -21.30 8.85 -25.23
CA THR A 117 -21.47 10.00 -26.11
C THR A 117 -21.81 11.29 -25.36
N GLU A 118 -22.45 11.18 -24.19
CA GLU A 118 -22.84 12.31 -23.36
C GLU A 118 -21.79 12.55 -22.27
N LEU A 119 -20.81 13.41 -22.58
CA LEU A 119 -19.66 13.74 -21.73
C LEU A 119 -19.88 15.05 -20.96
N ALA A 120 -19.07 15.30 -19.93
CA ALA A 120 -19.00 16.57 -19.22
C ALA A 120 -17.78 17.41 -19.69
N ASN A 121 -17.98 18.69 -19.98
CA ASN A 121 -16.91 19.64 -20.31
C ASN A 121 -17.02 20.93 -19.49
N ASN A 122 -15.91 21.58 -19.19
CA ASN A 122 -15.89 22.81 -18.38
C ASN A 122 -16.61 22.65 -17.01
N CYS A 123 -16.66 21.44 -16.46
CA CYS A 123 -17.34 21.13 -15.22
C CYS A 123 -16.38 21.09 -14.04
N ARG A 124 -16.88 21.34 -12.83
CA ARG A 124 -16.08 21.36 -11.59
C ARG A 124 -16.68 20.43 -10.54
N LEU A 125 -15.86 19.52 -10.02
CA LEU A 125 -16.16 18.74 -8.82
C LEU A 125 -15.31 19.27 -7.67
N THR A 126 -15.95 19.84 -6.67
CA THR A 126 -15.24 20.47 -5.55
C THR A 126 -15.83 20.14 -4.19
N GLU A 127 -14.97 20.13 -3.18
CA GLU A 127 -15.36 19.85 -1.80
C GLU A 127 -16.25 18.60 -1.63
N CYS A 128 -16.02 17.55 -2.41
CA CYS A 128 -16.71 16.29 -2.24
C CYS A 128 -15.85 15.32 -1.43
N VAL A 129 -16.50 14.40 -0.72
CA VAL A 129 -15.85 13.38 0.11
C VAL A 129 -16.23 12.00 -0.44
N ILE A 130 -15.22 11.15 -0.67
CA ILE A 130 -15.40 9.71 -0.84
C ILE A 130 -14.60 9.03 0.27
N ASP A 131 -15.30 8.38 1.20
CA ASP A 131 -14.73 7.78 2.40
C ASP A 131 -15.17 6.31 2.51
N ASN A 132 -14.21 5.41 2.30
CA ASN A 132 -14.40 3.95 2.42
C ASN A 132 -15.56 3.37 1.57
N PHE A 133 -15.90 3.99 0.43
CA PHE A 133 -17.01 3.60 -0.44
C PHE A 133 -16.64 2.45 -1.40
N ASN A 134 -16.36 1.28 -0.83
CA ASN A 134 -15.73 0.14 -1.50
C ASN A 134 -16.72 -0.95 -1.88
N LYS A 135 -16.52 -1.58 -3.04
CA LYS A 135 -17.14 -2.88 -3.39
C LYS A 135 -16.96 -3.90 -2.27
N THR A 136 -17.91 -4.81 -2.10
CA THR A 136 -17.85 -5.83 -1.04
C THR A 136 -16.80 -6.91 -1.32
N ASP A 137 -16.54 -7.20 -2.59
CA ASP A 137 -15.42 -8.07 -2.99
C ASP A 137 -14.22 -7.21 -3.38
N ARG A 138 -13.06 -7.47 -2.78
CA ARG A 138 -11.82 -6.75 -3.09
C ARG A 138 -11.37 -6.90 -4.55
N TYR A 139 -11.76 -7.96 -5.25
CA TYR A 139 -11.39 -8.14 -6.67
C TYR A 139 -12.43 -7.57 -7.63
N GLU A 140 -13.58 -7.09 -7.15
CA GLU A 140 -14.50 -6.36 -8.00
C GLU A 140 -13.90 -4.99 -8.32
N GLN A 141 -13.77 -4.71 -9.62
CA GLN A 141 -13.12 -3.52 -10.12
C GLN A 141 -14.09 -2.34 -10.24
N ASP A 142 -13.67 -1.19 -9.74
CA ASP A 142 -14.27 0.10 -10.06
C ASP A 142 -13.24 1.24 -10.08
N TYR A 143 -13.71 2.42 -10.48
CA TYR A 143 -13.04 3.69 -10.25
C TYR A 143 -13.83 4.47 -9.18
N TRP A 144 -13.17 5.30 -8.39
CA TRP A 144 -13.93 6.28 -7.60
C TRP A 144 -14.26 7.50 -8.44
N ILE A 145 -13.32 8.02 -9.21
CA ILE A 145 -13.58 9.13 -10.14
C ILE A 145 -13.06 8.77 -11.53
N ALA A 146 -13.95 8.75 -12.52
CA ALA A 146 -13.60 8.59 -13.92
C ALA A 146 -13.85 9.89 -14.68
N VAL A 147 -12.77 10.53 -15.13
CA VAL A 147 -12.78 11.83 -15.81
C VAL A 147 -12.72 11.63 -17.32
N TYR A 148 -13.63 12.30 -18.02
CA TYR A 148 -13.79 12.31 -19.48
C TYR A 148 -14.00 13.75 -19.94
N GLY A 149 -14.14 13.97 -21.26
CA GLY A 149 -14.38 15.30 -21.83
C GLY A 149 -13.16 16.21 -21.72
N LYS A 150 -13.39 17.53 -21.67
CA LYS A 150 -12.33 18.55 -21.63
C LYS A 150 -12.60 19.63 -20.59
N ASN A 151 -11.53 20.27 -20.15
CA ASN A 151 -11.51 21.46 -19.30
C ASN A 151 -12.18 21.29 -17.94
N ASN A 152 -12.39 20.05 -17.49
CA ASN A 152 -12.92 19.75 -16.17
C ASN A 152 -11.90 20.02 -15.06
N ARG A 153 -12.40 20.47 -13.90
CA ARG A 153 -11.63 20.75 -12.69
C ARG A 153 -12.09 19.86 -11.54
N ILE A 154 -11.15 19.21 -10.86
CA ILE A 154 -11.38 18.35 -9.71
C ILE A 154 -10.52 18.91 -8.59
N ASP A 155 -11.14 19.62 -7.64
CA ASP A 155 -10.38 20.37 -6.63
C ASP A 155 -10.96 20.39 -5.22
N HIS A 156 -10.08 20.45 -4.20
CA HIS A 156 -10.47 20.47 -2.78
C HIS A 156 -11.31 19.27 -2.33
N ASN A 157 -11.21 18.12 -3.01
CA ASN A 157 -11.92 16.90 -2.61
C ASN A 157 -11.15 16.11 -1.56
N HIS A 158 -11.87 15.35 -0.73
CA HIS A 158 -11.32 14.37 0.20
C HIS A 158 -11.60 12.97 -0.34
N ILE A 159 -10.56 12.20 -0.66
CA ILE A 159 -10.71 10.89 -1.30
C ILE A 159 -9.83 9.90 -0.54
N SER A 160 -10.41 9.02 0.29
CA SER A 160 -9.64 8.12 1.15
C SER A 160 -10.30 6.77 1.41
N GLY A 161 -9.48 5.72 1.53
CA GLY A 161 -9.91 4.41 2.00
C GLY A 161 -10.34 3.43 0.91
N LYS A 162 -9.83 3.55 -0.33
CA LYS A 162 -10.13 2.58 -1.40
C LYS A 162 -9.39 1.27 -1.14
N LYS A 163 -10.09 0.14 -1.18
CA LYS A 163 -9.61 -1.18 -0.73
C LYS A 163 -9.78 -2.29 -1.76
N ASN A 164 -10.68 -2.09 -2.73
CA ASN A 164 -10.91 -3.02 -3.84
C ASN A 164 -10.09 -2.65 -5.09
N LEU A 165 -10.05 -3.57 -6.06
CA LEU A 165 -9.36 -3.46 -7.33
C LEU A 165 -9.77 -2.21 -8.11
N GLY A 166 -8.80 -1.60 -8.80
CA GLY A 166 -9.01 -0.49 -9.70
C GLY A 166 -8.51 0.83 -9.16
N VAL A 167 -8.05 1.68 -10.07
CA VAL A 167 -7.48 2.99 -9.77
C VAL A 167 -8.50 3.89 -9.05
N THR A 168 -8.05 4.71 -8.10
CA THR A 168 -8.94 5.65 -7.40
C THR A 168 -9.50 6.71 -8.35
N VAL A 169 -8.61 7.41 -9.07
CA VAL A 169 -8.98 8.43 -10.06
C VAL A 169 -8.37 8.10 -11.43
N ALA A 170 -9.19 8.05 -12.48
CA ALA A 170 -8.75 7.78 -13.84
C ALA A 170 -9.15 8.91 -14.79
N VAL A 171 -8.18 9.51 -15.49
CA VAL A 171 -8.44 10.32 -16.69
C VAL A 171 -8.45 9.40 -17.90
N ARG A 172 -9.53 9.44 -18.67
CA ARG A 172 -9.82 8.49 -19.74
C ARG A 172 -9.73 9.19 -21.10
N LEU A 173 -9.09 8.53 -22.05
CA LEU A 173 -8.77 9.05 -23.39
C LEU A 173 -9.41 8.19 -24.51
N ASP A 174 -10.47 7.46 -24.18
CA ASP A 174 -11.15 6.50 -25.04
C ASP A 174 -11.94 7.13 -26.20
N SER A 175 -11.91 8.46 -26.33
CA SER A 175 -12.48 9.23 -27.44
C SER A 175 -11.67 10.50 -27.71
N GLU A 176 -11.68 11.01 -28.94
CA GLU A 176 -11.06 12.31 -29.29
C GLU A 176 -11.63 13.46 -28.45
N ALA A 177 -12.92 13.37 -28.09
CA ALA A 177 -13.59 14.32 -27.22
C ALA A 177 -13.03 14.34 -25.79
N SER A 178 -12.25 13.34 -25.37
CA SER A 178 -11.58 13.29 -24.05
C SER A 178 -10.05 13.45 -24.12
N ARG A 179 -9.49 13.66 -25.31
CA ARG A 179 -8.05 13.94 -25.53
C ARG A 179 -7.79 15.43 -25.56
N GLU A 180 -6.54 15.81 -25.34
CA GLU A 180 -6.11 17.21 -25.18
C GLU A 180 -7.03 17.94 -24.21
N ASN A 181 -7.31 17.28 -23.09
CA ASN A 181 -8.42 17.63 -22.21
C ASN A 181 -8.12 18.87 -21.39
N ASN A 182 -6.86 19.20 -21.08
CA ASN A 182 -6.54 20.33 -20.19
C ASN A 182 -7.25 20.23 -18.83
N HIS A 183 -7.51 19.01 -18.34
CA HIS A 183 -8.09 18.81 -17.02
C HIS A 183 -7.18 19.36 -15.94
N GLN A 184 -7.77 19.83 -14.84
CA GLN A 184 -7.06 20.33 -13.66
C GLN A 184 -7.46 19.49 -12.45
N ILE A 185 -6.48 18.83 -11.83
CA ILE A 185 -6.67 18.05 -10.61
C ILE A 185 -5.80 18.69 -9.54
N GLU A 186 -6.40 19.45 -8.62
CA GLU A 186 -5.64 20.28 -7.69
C GLU A 186 -6.20 20.43 -6.27
N TYR A 187 -5.32 20.63 -5.29
CA TYR A 187 -5.71 20.81 -3.87
C TYR A 187 -6.54 19.65 -3.29
N ASN A 188 -6.52 18.46 -3.89
CA ASN A 188 -7.21 17.30 -3.35
C ASN A 188 -6.38 16.64 -2.25
N TYR A 189 -7.07 16.11 -1.23
CA TYR A 189 -6.49 15.21 -0.25
C TYR A 189 -6.77 13.77 -0.69
N PHE A 190 -5.74 13.13 -1.26
CA PHE A 190 -5.72 11.69 -1.49
C PHE A 190 -5.24 11.02 -0.21
N GLY A 191 -6.19 10.60 0.61
CA GLY A 191 -5.90 9.97 1.88
C GLY A 191 -5.40 8.52 1.74
N PRO A 192 -5.18 7.86 2.88
CA PRO A 192 -4.65 6.50 2.95
C PRO A 192 -5.36 5.52 2.02
N ARG A 193 -4.54 4.77 1.27
CA ARG A 193 -4.95 3.61 0.47
C ARG A 193 -4.10 2.42 0.91
N PRO A 194 -4.66 1.40 1.57
CA PRO A 194 -3.88 0.26 2.05
C PRO A 194 -3.33 -0.57 0.89
N THR A 195 -2.29 -1.35 1.17
CA THR A 195 -1.71 -2.29 0.19
C THR A 195 -2.76 -3.24 -0.34
N PHE A 196 -2.90 -3.30 -1.66
CA PHE A 196 -3.88 -4.18 -2.30
C PHE A 196 -3.39 -5.64 -2.35
N GLY A 197 -2.09 -5.84 -2.49
CA GLY A 197 -1.49 -7.19 -2.60
C GLY A 197 -1.57 -7.78 -4.00
N ASN A 198 -1.80 -6.94 -5.02
CA ASN A 198 -1.78 -7.27 -6.45
C ASN A 198 -1.64 -5.97 -7.28
N ASN A 199 -1.47 -6.08 -8.59
CA ASN A 199 -1.56 -4.97 -9.54
C ASN A 199 -2.98 -4.34 -9.60
N GLY A 200 -3.07 -3.06 -9.98
CA GLY A 200 -4.34 -2.34 -10.15
C GLY A 200 -4.74 -1.51 -8.92
N GLY A 201 -3.74 -1.15 -8.11
CA GLY A 201 -3.87 -0.42 -6.87
C GLY A 201 -3.66 1.10 -7.01
N GLU A 202 -3.60 1.64 -8.23
CA GLU A 202 -3.07 2.99 -8.46
C GLU A 202 -3.95 4.07 -7.83
N THR A 203 -3.38 5.15 -7.30
CA THR A 203 -4.21 6.27 -6.80
C THR A 203 -4.71 7.14 -7.94
N LEU A 204 -3.83 7.50 -8.87
CA LEU A 204 -4.18 8.30 -10.04
C LEU A 204 -3.60 7.69 -11.31
N ARG A 205 -4.41 7.62 -12.38
CA ARG A 205 -3.95 7.20 -13.70
C ARG A 205 -4.44 8.15 -14.78
N ILE A 206 -3.54 8.56 -15.67
CA ILE A 206 -3.86 9.44 -16.79
C ILE A 206 -3.63 8.70 -18.11
N GLY A 207 -4.71 8.24 -18.73
CA GLY A 207 -4.66 7.42 -19.94
C GLY A 207 -4.48 5.92 -19.67
N THR A 208 -4.11 5.20 -20.72
CA THR A 208 -3.87 3.74 -20.75
C THR A 208 -2.84 3.45 -21.83
N SER A 209 -2.23 2.25 -21.84
CA SER A 209 -1.27 1.87 -22.89
C SER A 209 -1.80 2.08 -24.33
N HIS A 210 -3.07 1.76 -24.59
CA HIS A 210 -3.67 1.88 -25.92
C HIS A 210 -3.78 3.33 -26.44
N TYR A 211 -3.87 4.32 -25.54
CA TYR A 211 -3.99 5.75 -25.87
C TYR A 211 -2.77 6.54 -25.39
N SER A 212 -1.64 5.88 -25.17
CA SER A 212 -0.51 6.49 -24.45
C SER A 212 0.28 7.50 -25.25
N LEU A 213 0.19 7.48 -26.58
CA LEU A 213 0.80 8.47 -27.46
C LEU A 213 -0.10 9.68 -27.71
N GLU A 214 -1.34 9.65 -27.20
CA GLU A 214 -2.26 10.78 -27.31
C GLU A 214 -1.92 11.85 -26.27
N ASN A 215 -2.01 13.11 -26.69
CA ASN A 215 -1.86 14.24 -25.80
C ASN A 215 -3.04 14.31 -24.84
N SER A 216 -2.78 14.36 -23.54
CA SER A 216 -3.80 14.57 -22.52
C SER A 216 -3.78 16.01 -22.00
N LYS A 217 -2.59 16.61 -21.82
CA LYS A 217 -2.42 17.98 -21.30
C LYS A 217 -3.03 18.18 -19.90
N THR A 218 -3.18 17.10 -19.12
CA THR A 218 -3.73 17.17 -17.78
C THR A 218 -2.71 17.80 -16.83
N LEU A 219 -3.18 18.73 -16.00
CA LEU A 219 -2.45 19.32 -14.90
C LEU A 219 -2.85 18.64 -13.58
N VAL A 220 -1.85 18.13 -12.85
CA VAL A 220 -1.99 17.60 -11.50
C VAL A 220 -1.12 18.45 -10.58
N ALA A 221 -1.74 19.36 -9.84
CA ALA A 221 -1.02 20.36 -9.07
C ALA A 221 -1.45 20.45 -7.60
N SER A 222 -0.51 20.63 -6.68
CA SER A 222 -0.84 20.95 -5.29
C SER A 222 -1.74 19.93 -4.58
N ASN A 223 -1.68 18.64 -4.94
CA ASN A 223 -2.41 17.57 -4.25
C ASN A 223 -1.55 16.92 -3.16
N TYR A 224 -2.19 16.48 -2.07
CA TYR A 224 -1.52 15.78 -0.98
C TYR A 224 -1.88 14.29 -1.03
N PHE A 225 -0.88 13.45 -1.28
CA PHE A 225 -0.96 12.00 -1.25
C PHE A 225 -0.45 11.51 0.11
N ASP A 226 -1.36 11.04 0.97
CA ASP A 226 -1.08 10.55 2.32
C ASP A 226 -1.15 9.03 2.33
N ARG A 227 -0.01 8.35 2.46
CA ARG A 227 0.08 6.87 2.59
C ARG A 227 -0.75 6.14 1.53
N CYS A 228 -0.64 6.60 0.28
CA CYS A 228 -1.24 5.99 -0.90
C CYS A 228 -0.46 4.73 -1.32
N ASN A 229 -0.68 3.63 -0.59
CA ASN A 229 0.17 2.42 -0.62
C ASN A 229 -0.43 1.27 -1.44
N GLY A 230 -1.43 1.55 -2.29
CA GLY A 230 -2.21 0.52 -2.98
C GLY A 230 -1.34 -0.46 -3.78
N GLU A 231 -0.34 0.07 -4.49
CA GLU A 231 0.62 -0.69 -5.28
C GLU A 231 1.85 0.17 -5.61
N HIS A 232 2.72 -0.35 -6.48
CA HIS A 232 3.92 0.31 -6.97
C HIS A 232 3.68 1.69 -7.60
N GLU A 233 2.64 1.87 -8.41
CA GLU A 233 2.32 3.13 -9.07
C GLU A 233 1.32 3.97 -8.24
N ILE A 234 1.80 4.95 -7.46
CA ILE A 234 0.90 5.94 -6.82
C ILE A 234 0.19 6.72 -7.92
N ILE A 235 1.01 7.25 -8.83
CA ILE A 235 0.57 7.89 -10.07
C ILE A 235 1.12 7.07 -11.24
N SER A 236 0.23 6.65 -12.12
CA SER A 236 0.55 6.01 -13.39
C SER A 236 0.23 6.97 -14.55
N ASN A 237 1.22 7.74 -15.02
CA ASN A 237 1.07 8.52 -16.24
C ASN A 237 1.16 7.62 -17.47
N LYS A 238 0.12 7.59 -18.30
CA LYS A 238 -0.01 6.74 -19.49
C LYS A 238 -0.56 7.54 -20.68
N SER A 239 -0.04 8.74 -20.89
CA SER A 239 -0.40 9.69 -21.97
C SER A 239 0.62 10.84 -22.06
N CYS A 240 0.57 11.63 -23.13
CA CYS A 240 1.55 12.67 -23.41
C CYS A 240 1.19 14.06 -22.82
N GLN A 241 2.22 14.90 -22.63
CA GLN A 241 2.13 16.33 -22.30
C GLN A 241 1.44 16.66 -20.96
N ASN A 242 1.48 15.75 -19.99
CA ASN A 242 0.93 16.02 -18.66
C ASN A 242 1.92 16.79 -17.78
N THR A 243 1.41 17.51 -16.79
CA THR A 243 2.22 18.25 -15.81
C THR A 243 1.87 17.83 -14.39
N PHE A 244 2.87 17.46 -13.60
CA PHE A 244 2.76 17.15 -12.18
C PHE A 244 3.60 18.15 -11.39
N LYS A 245 2.97 19.07 -10.65
CA LYS A 245 3.72 20.09 -9.91
C LYS A 245 3.23 20.39 -8.50
N TYR A 246 4.15 20.63 -7.59
CA TYR A 246 3.86 21.04 -6.21
C TYR A 246 2.97 20.06 -5.43
N ASN A 247 2.93 18.79 -5.84
CA ASN A 247 2.28 17.74 -5.06
C ASN A 247 3.19 17.28 -3.93
N THR A 248 2.59 16.76 -2.86
CA THR A 248 3.32 16.18 -1.72
C THR A 248 2.94 14.71 -1.57
N PHE A 249 3.93 13.84 -1.48
CA PHE A 249 3.80 12.40 -1.23
C PHE A 249 4.34 12.10 0.15
N PHE A 250 3.46 11.83 1.10
CA PHE A 250 3.80 11.56 2.50
C PHE A 250 3.68 10.06 2.79
N GLU A 251 4.81 9.41 3.05
CA GLU A 251 4.92 7.99 3.41
C GLU A 251 4.20 7.03 2.45
N CYS A 252 4.13 7.40 1.17
CA CYS A 252 3.56 6.58 0.12
C CYS A 252 4.56 5.52 -0.32
N THR A 253 4.19 4.25 -0.20
CA THR A 253 4.95 3.13 -0.76
C THR A 253 4.58 2.98 -2.23
N GLY A 254 5.47 3.39 -3.12
CA GLY A 254 5.23 3.48 -4.56
C GLY A 254 5.87 4.71 -5.18
N THR A 255 5.55 5.02 -6.43
CA THR A 255 6.20 6.08 -7.22
C THR A 255 5.23 6.92 -8.03
N LEU A 256 5.68 8.12 -8.43
CA LEU A 256 5.18 8.81 -9.61
C LEU A 256 5.87 8.18 -10.82
N THR A 257 5.14 7.36 -11.59
CA THR A 257 5.67 6.68 -12.77
C THR A 257 5.19 7.34 -14.06
N MET A 258 6.14 7.75 -14.90
CA MET A 258 5.93 8.07 -16.32
C MET A 258 5.84 6.78 -17.14
N ARG A 259 4.76 6.03 -16.94
CA ARG A 259 4.68 4.61 -17.35
C ARG A 259 4.60 4.44 -18.85
N HIS A 260 3.81 5.29 -19.51
CA HIS A 260 3.74 5.44 -20.96
C HIS A 260 3.51 6.92 -21.32
N GLY A 261 3.76 7.28 -22.58
CA GLY A 261 3.57 8.64 -23.10
C GLY A 261 4.78 9.53 -22.84
N ASN A 262 4.87 10.61 -23.61
CA ASN A 262 6.05 11.45 -23.75
C ASN A 262 5.80 12.87 -23.23
N GLU A 263 6.87 13.67 -23.13
CA GLU A 263 6.78 15.11 -22.86
C GLU A 263 6.09 15.44 -21.52
N THR A 264 6.28 14.61 -20.49
CA THR A 264 5.74 14.86 -19.15
C THR A 264 6.67 15.80 -18.39
N LEU A 265 6.08 16.82 -17.74
CA LEU A 265 6.79 17.70 -16.81
C LEU A 265 6.48 17.31 -15.35
N VAL A 266 7.51 17.04 -14.56
CA VAL A 266 7.44 16.79 -13.12
C VAL A 266 8.26 17.85 -12.39
N ASP A 267 7.59 18.87 -11.84
CA ASP A 267 8.23 20.09 -11.33
C ASP A 267 7.88 20.39 -9.86
N GLY A 268 8.88 20.47 -8.98
CA GLY A 268 8.71 21.04 -7.65
C GLY A 268 7.85 20.20 -6.68
N ASN A 269 7.76 18.89 -6.89
CA ASN A 269 7.05 17.98 -5.98
C ASN A 269 7.91 17.63 -4.75
N VAL A 270 7.26 17.25 -3.66
CA VAL A 270 7.90 16.85 -2.39
C VAL A 270 7.57 15.39 -2.08
N PHE A 271 8.58 14.57 -1.82
CA PHE A 271 8.45 13.18 -1.42
C PHE A 271 9.06 12.98 -0.04
N LEU A 272 8.25 12.58 0.94
CA LEU A 272 8.61 12.42 2.34
C LEU A 272 8.44 10.96 2.73
N GLY A 273 9.50 10.17 2.62
CA GLY A 273 9.49 8.74 2.96
C GLY A 273 9.68 8.47 4.45
N ASN A 274 10.34 9.37 5.19
CA ASN A 274 10.65 9.21 6.62
C ASN A 274 11.37 7.90 6.98
N GLY A 275 12.10 7.30 6.04
CA GLY A 275 12.76 6.00 6.23
C GLY A 275 11.80 4.80 6.17
N LYS A 276 10.52 5.01 5.87
CA LYS A 276 9.55 3.91 5.74
C LYS A 276 9.94 3.01 4.57
N PRO A 277 9.95 1.67 4.73
CA PRO A 277 10.27 0.72 3.66
C PRO A 277 9.44 0.92 2.39
N SER A 278 10.06 0.69 1.23
CA SER A 278 9.41 0.75 -0.09
C SER A 278 8.83 2.12 -0.50
N THR A 279 9.16 3.20 0.21
CA THR A 279 8.82 4.56 -0.23
C THR A 279 9.69 4.96 -1.41
N GLY A 280 9.06 5.37 -2.50
CA GLY A 280 9.73 5.68 -3.77
C GLY A 280 9.49 7.11 -4.23
N GLY A 281 10.22 7.52 -5.27
CA GLY A 281 10.12 8.85 -5.85
C GLY A 281 9.59 8.80 -7.27
N ILE A 282 10.46 9.15 -8.22
CA ILE A 282 10.08 9.34 -9.62
C ILE A 282 10.70 8.24 -10.50
N ARG A 283 9.89 7.66 -11.38
CA ARG A 283 10.31 6.67 -12.38
C ARG A 283 10.10 7.18 -13.80
N VAL A 284 11.21 7.31 -14.55
CA VAL A 284 11.32 7.81 -15.93
C VAL A 284 11.39 6.64 -16.91
N ILE A 285 10.51 6.69 -17.91
CA ILE A 285 10.43 5.79 -19.07
C ILE A 285 10.00 6.66 -20.26
N ASN A 286 10.17 6.18 -21.49
CA ASN A 286 9.74 6.87 -22.71
C ASN A 286 10.49 8.21 -22.95
N GLU A 287 9.97 9.05 -23.84
CA GLU A 287 10.74 10.12 -24.46
C GLU A 287 10.45 11.51 -23.88
N SER A 288 11.46 12.37 -23.91
CA SER A 288 11.37 13.81 -23.65
C SER A 288 10.77 14.16 -22.28
N GLN A 289 11.05 13.36 -21.26
CA GLN A 289 10.56 13.60 -19.90
C GLN A 289 11.40 14.70 -19.22
N THR A 290 10.76 15.54 -18.42
CA THR A 290 11.44 16.61 -17.68
C THR A 290 11.15 16.50 -16.18
N VAL A 291 12.18 16.27 -15.37
CA VAL A 291 12.10 16.10 -13.91
C VAL A 291 12.94 17.16 -13.21
N ILE A 292 12.27 18.17 -12.62
CA ILE A 292 12.94 19.37 -12.13
C ILE A 292 12.50 19.82 -10.75
N ASN A 293 13.42 20.39 -9.98
CA ASN A 293 13.14 21.07 -8.70
C ASN A 293 12.46 20.20 -7.62
N ASN A 294 12.43 18.87 -7.77
CA ASN A 294 11.75 17.99 -6.83
C ASN A 294 12.64 17.75 -5.60
N TYR A 295 12.01 17.66 -4.43
CA TYR A 295 12.67 17.39 -3.16
C TYR A 295 12.26 16.02 -2.63
N HIS A 296 13.24 15.17 -2.35
CA HIS A 296 13.06 13.81 -1.86
C HIS A 296 13.78 13.65 -0.52
N TYR A 297 13.07 13.11 0.47
CA TYR A 297 13.59 12.93 1.82
C TYR A 297 13.26 11.54 2.35
N GLY A 298 14.28 10.77 2.75
CA GLY A 298 14.07 9.52 3.49
C GLY A 298 13.41 8.39 2.68
N LEU A 299 13.64 8.31 1.36
CA LEU A 299 13.05 7.29 0.49
C LEU A 299 13.91 6.03 0.45
N THR A 300 13.32 4.86 0.73
CA THR A 300 14.06 3.59 0.92
C THR A 300 13.74 2.52 -0.11
N GLY A 301 12.82 2.77 -1.04
CA GLY A 301 12.49 1.83 -2.11
C GLY A 301 13.69 1.59 -3.02
N TYR A 302 13.78 0.38 -3.57
CA TYR A 302 14.86 -0.06 -4.46
C TYR A 302 14.32 -0.49 -5.83
N ARG A 303 15.21 -0.73 -6.79
CA ARG A 303 14.86 -1.13 -8.17
C ARG A 303 13.90 -0.11 -8.80
N PHE A 304 12.71 -0.53 -9.21
CA PHE A 304 11.69 0.34 -9.79
C PHE A 304 11.05 1.32 -8.80
N ARG A 305 11.33 1.17 -7.50
CA ARG A 305 10.86 2.03 -6.42
C ARG A 305 11.95 2.93 -5.85
N GLY A 306 13.08 3.07 -6.55
CA GLY A 306 14.13 4.01 -6.18
C GLY A 306 13.58 5.42 -5.91
N ALA A 307 14.35 6.21 -5.15
CA ALA A 307 14.09 7.64 -5.01
C ALA A 307 14.10 8.34 -6.38
N PHE A 308 14.95 7.86 -7.28
CA PHE A 308 14.89 8.15 -8.70
C PHE A 308 15.23 6.90 -9.51
N VAL A 309 14.48 6.66 -10.58
CA VAL A 309 14.65 5.51 -11.48
C VAL A 309 14.61 5.98 -12.93
N MET A 310 15.65 5.66 -13.69
CA MET A 310 15.67 5.76 -15.14
C MET A 310 15.76 4.35 -15.72
N MET A 311 14.73 3.91 -16.43
CA MET A 311 14.63 2.52 -16.89
C MET A 311 15.32 2.28 -18.23
N ASN A 312 15.73 1.02 -18.45
CA ASN A 312 15.93 0.51 -19.81
C ASN A 312 14.57 0.30 -20.50
N GLY A 313 14.57 0.42 -21.83
CA GLY A 313 13.43 0.12 -22.69
C GLY A 313 13.60 -1.18 -23.48
N VAL A 314 12.55 -1.57 -24.18
CA VAL A 314 12.53 -2.66 -25.14
C VAL A 314 12.82 -2.07 -26.54
N PRO A 315 13.79 -2.60 -27.30
CA PRO A 315 14.01 -2.18 -28.68
C PRO A 315 12.74 -2.37 -29.52
N ASN A 316 12.36 -1.35 -30.31
CA ASN A 316 11.10 -1.35 -31.09
C ASN A 316 9.86 -1.71 -30.23
N SER A 317 9.81 -1.20 -29.00
CA SER A 317 8.79 -1.53 -28.02
C SER A 317 7.36 -1.34 -28.56
N PRO A 318 6.45 -2.32 -28.37
CA PRO A 318 5.02 -2.05 -28.51
C PRO A 318 4.53 -1.13 -27.39
N ALA A 319 3.39 -0.45 -27.60
CA ALA A 319 2.88 0.60 -26.72
C ALA A 319 2.56 0.15 -25.28
N ASN A 320 2.34 -1.14 -25.04
CA ASN A 320 2.07 -1.72 -23.72
C ASN A 320 3.32 -2.24 -22.99
N ARG A 321 4.51 -2.13 -23.59
CA ARG A 321 5.79 -2.48 -22.95
C ARG A 321 6.50 -1.22 -22.46
N TYR A 322 7.83 -1.17 -22.51
CA TYR A 322 8.64 -0.07 -21.98
C TYR A 322 9.40 0.59 -23.13
N VAL A 323 9.07 1.83 -23.48
CA VAL A 323 9.80 2.56 -24.53
C VAL A 323 11.12 3.10 -23.96
N GLN A 324 12.17 3.10 -24.77
CA GLN A 324 13.50 3.61 -24.43
C GLN A 324 13.40 5.04 -23.87
N VAL A 325 14.21 5.32 -22.84
CA VAL A 325 14.37 6.69 -22.35
C VAL A 325 15.23 7.47 -23.33
N THR A 326 14.66 8.51 -23.92
CA THR A 326 15.34 9.36 -24.91
C THR A 326 15.08 10.83 -24.63
N ASN A 327 16.06 11.70 -24.85
CA ASN A 327 15.92 13.17 -24.75
C ASN A 327 15.36 13.67 -23.40
N SER A 328 15.63 12.96 -22.30
CA SER A 328 15.03 13.29 -21.00
C SER A 328 15.98 14.13 -20.13
N GLU A 329 15.43 15.07 -19.37
CA GLU A 329 16.17 15.97 -18.49
C GLU A 329 15.81 15.75 -17.02
N VAL A 330 16.84 15.63 -16.18
CA VAL A 330 16.69 15.52 -14.72
C VAL A 330 17.59 16.55 -14.07
N LYS A 331 17.01 17.64 -13.56
CA LYS A 331 17.82 18.75 -13.05
C LYS A 331 17.31 19.43 -11.79
N ASN A 332 18.24 19.94 -10.99
CA ASN A 332 17.93 20.75 -9.80
C ASN A 332 17.07 20.01 -8.76
N ASN A 333 17.15 18.67 -8.69
CA ASN A 333 16.45 17.88 -7.67
C ASN A 333 17.34 17.67 -6.42
N ALA A 334 16.72 17.50 -5.26
CA ALA A 334 17.39 17.13 -4.01
C ALA A 334 16.99 15.72 -3.60
N PHE A 335 17.97 14.92 -3.24
CA PHE A 335 17.83 13.59 -2.65
C PHE A 335 18.55 13.58 -1.31
N VAL A 336 17.79 13.68 -0.23
CA VAL A 336 18.30 13.78 1.14
C VAL A 336 17.94 12.50 1.89
N ASN A 337 18.94 11.75 2.35
CA ASN A 337 18.77 10.47 3.03
C ASN A 337 17.90 9.48 2.23
N CYS A 338 18.09 9.45 0.91
CA CYS A 338 17.44 8.50 0.02
C CYS A 338 18.39 7.36 -0.32
N ASP A 339 17.91 6.11 -0.29
CA ASP A 339 18.78 4.95 -0.38
C ASP A 339 19.23 4.58 -1.80
N HIS A 340 18.40 4.83 -2.80
CA HIS A 340 18.59 4.23 -4.13
C HIS A 340 18.28 5.21 -5.28
N ILE A 341 19.29 5.44 -6.10
CA ILE A 341 19.21 6.05 -7.43
C ILE A 341 19.56 4.97 -8.46
N GLN A 342 18.66 4.68 -9.40
CA GLN A 342 18.71 3.48 -10.22
C GLN A 342 18.75 3.86 -11.70
N LEU A 343 19.84 3.54 -12.39
CA LEU A 343 20.06 3.89 -13.79
C LEU A 343 20.07 2.63 -14.66
N CYS A 344 19.40 2.69 -15.80
CA CYS A 344 19.18 1.53 -16.68
C CYS A 344 18.38 0.41 -15.98
N ALA A 345 17.55 0.77 -14.99
CA ALA A 345 16.86 -0.18 -14.14
C ALA A 345 15.97 -1.13 -14.96
N GLY A 346 16.02 -2.41 -14.62
CA GLY A 346 15.31 -3.46 -15.33
C GLY A 346 16.01 -3.96 -16.58
N SER A 347 17.27 -3.60 -16.83
CA SER A 347 18.04 -4.17 -17.94
C SER A 347 18.04 -5.70 -17.88
N ASP A 348 17.65 -6.32 -18.99
CA ASP A 348 17.65 -7.76 -19.24
C ASP A 348 17.65 -8.01 -20.76
N GLU A 349 17.53 -9.28 -21.18
CA GLU A 349 17.52 -9.65 -22.60
C GLU A 349 16.42 -8.94 -23.40
N GLU A 350 15.26 -8.66 -22.80
CA GLU A 350 14.15 -7.96 -23.45
C GLU A 350 14.33 -6.44 -23.37
N ARG A 351 14.64 -5.93 -22.19
CA ARG A 351 14.84 -4.51 -21.88
C ARG A 351 16.30 -4.12 -22.11
N SER A 352 16.75 -4.22 -23.36
CA SER A 352 18.15 -3.98 -23.76
C SER A 352 18.41 -2.60 -24.40
N ALA A 353 17.41 -1.73 -24.47
CA ALA A 353 17.57 -0.36 -24.99
C ALA A 353 17.91 0.62 -23.84
N VAL A 354 19.19 0.98 -23.74
CA VAL A 354 19.70 1.91 -22.72
C VAL A 354 19.22 3.35 -22.92
N PRO A 355 19.19 4.21 -21.88
CA PRO A 355 18.87 5.62 -22.04
C PRO A 355 19.83 6.35 -22.99
N ILE A 356 19.30 7.23 -23.85
CA ILE A 356 20.09 8.02 -24.81
C ILE A 356 19.70 9.50 -24.82
N ASN A 357 20.63 10.34 -25.27
CA ASN A 357 20.46 11.80 -25.41
C ASN A 357 19.87 12.48 -24.17
N SER A 358 20.12 11.94 -22.98
CA SER A 358 19.49 12.39 -21.74
C SER A 358 20.50 13.08 -20.84
N SER A 359 20.03 13.80 -19.82
CA SER A 359 20.92 14.52 -18.90
C SER A 359 20.48 14.46 -17.45
N ILE A 360 21.47 14.38 -16.55
CA ILE A 360 21.30 14.48 -15.10
C ILE A 360 22.24 15.60 -14.62
N SER A 361 21.68 16.75 -14.25
CA SER A 361 22.49 17.93 -13.94
C SER A 361 22.04 18.75 -12.74
N ASN A 362 22.99 19.37 -12.03
CA ASN A 362 22.72 20.27 -10.90
C ASN A 362 21.85 19.66 -9.79
N ASN A 363 21.84 18.32 -9.64
CA ASN A 363 21.12 17.66 -8.56
C ASN A 363 22.01 17.58 -7.31
N ILE A 364 21.38 17.52 -6.14
CA ILE A 364 22.06 17.37 -4.84
C ILE A 364 21.74 15.99 -4.28
N PHE A 365 22.77 15.23 -3.98
CA PHE A 365 22.68 13.92 -3.33
C PHE A 365 23.39 14.01 -1.98
N TYR A 366 22.62 13.81 -0.91
CA TYR A 366 23.13 13.87 0.45
C TYR A 366 22.59 12.68 1.24
N HIS A 367 23.46 12.06 2.04
CA HIS A 367 23.07 10.98 2.93
C HIS A 367 23.95 10.99 4.18
N ASP A 368 23.36 10.82 5.37
CA ASP A 368 24.11 10.85 6.64
C ASP A 368 25.12 9.69 6.77
N SER A 369 24.72 8.47 6.38
CA SER A 369 25.51 7.25 6.59
C SER A 369 25.90 6.50 5.31
N LYS A 370 25.07 6.51 4.26
CA LYS A 370 25.28 5.72 3.05
C LYS A 370 26.28 6.41 2.11
N LYS A 371 27.29 5.66 1.67
CA LYS A 371 28.39 6.20 0.85
C LYS A 371 28.07 6.26 -0.64
N ASP A 372 27.32 5.29 -1.16
CA ASP A 372 26.95 5.24 -2.57
C ASP A 372 25.44 4.95 -2.70
N LEU A 373 24.77 5.75 -3.52
CA LEU A 373 23.33 5.64 -3.79
C LEU A 373 23.05 5.04 -5.17
N PHE A 374 24.05 5.03 -6.06
CA PHE A 374 23.85 4.72 -7.46
C PHE A 374 23.94 3.22 -7.70
N THR A 375 22.98 2.68 -8.45
CA THR A 375 23.07 1.36 -9.06
C THR A 375 22.93 1.53 -10.56
N VAL A 376 23.97 1.11 -11.29
CA VAL A 376 24.04 1.17 -12.75
C VAL A 376 23.90 -0.24 -13.28
N TYR A 377 22.84 -0.49 -14.03
CA TYR A 377 22.49 -1.82 -14.52
C TYR A 377 23.00 -2.11 -15.94
N ASP A 378 23.34 -1.06 -16.70
CA ASP A 378 23.74 -1.14 -18.10
C ASP A 378 24.56 0.10 -18.50
N ASP A 379 24.94 0.22 -19.77
CA ASP A 379 25.64 1.39 -20.29
C ASP A 379 24.86 2.69 -20.06
N ILE A 380 25.54 3.70 -19.52
CA ILE A 380 25.03 5.04 -19.22
C ILE A 380 25.69 6.11 -20.09
N SER A 381 26.43 5.74 -21.13
CA SER A 381 27.12 6.68 -22.03
C SER A 381 26.17 7.65 -22.74
N GLY A 382 24.90 7.28 -22.90
CA GLY A 382 23.82 8.12 -23.43
C GLY A 382 23.26 9.15 -22.44
N VAL A 383 23.76 9.20 -21.21
CA VAL A 383 23.34 10.15 -20.16
C VAL A 383 24.49 11.10 -19.81
N ASN A 384 24.30 12.39 -20.08
CA ASN A 384 25.27 13.41 -19.71
C ASN A 384 25.11 13.86 -18.26
N PHE A 385 26.18 13.79 -17.48
CA PHE A 385 26.22 14.23 -16.08
C PHE A 385 26.97 15.55 -15.95
N SER A 386 26.38 16.55 -15.28
CA SER A 386 27.07 17.84 -15.06
C SER A 386 26.60 18.60 -13.83
N GLY A 387 27.55 19.16 -13.07
CA GLY A 387 27.26 20.04 -11.93
C GLY A 387 26.49 19.40 -10.78
N ASN A 388 26.43 18.07 -10.70
CA ASN A 388 25.78 17.38 -9.58
C ASN A 388 26.67 17.45 -8.33
N ILE A 389 26.04 17.51 -7.16
CA ILE A 389 26.72 17.64 -5.87
C ILE A 389 26.50 16.37 -5.04
N LEU A 390 27.59 15.86 -4.46
CA LEU A 390 27.59 14.79 -3.45
C LEU A 390 27.97 15.38 -2.10
N GLY A 391 27.35 14.90 -1.01
CA GLY A 391 27.87 15.15 0.34
C GLY A 391 29.29 14.60 0.51
N ASN A 392 30.13 15.26 1.33
CA ASN A 392 31.55 14.89 1.52
C ASN A 392 31.81 13.42 1.92
N ASN A 393 30.87 12.76 2.58
CA ASN A 393 30.97 11.36 3.00
C ASN A 393 30.58 10.36 1.89
N MET A 394 30.20 10.84 0.72
CA MET A 394 29.68 10.04 -0.39
C MET A 394 30.69 9.92 -1.54
N SER A 395 30.51 8.87 -2.32
CA SER A 395 31.28 8.55 -3.53
C SER A 395 30.38 7.89 -4.56
N THR A 396 30.76 7.94 -5.84
CA THR A 396 30.07 7.23 -6.92
C THR A 396 31.09 6.62 -7.87
N THR A 397 30.70 5.56 -8.57
CA THR A 397 31.48 4.94 -9.65
C THR A 397 31.33 5.70 -10.98
N ILE A 398 30.45 6.70 -11.06
CA ILE A 398 30.27 7.55 -12.24
C ILE A 398 31.40 8.58 -12.32
N ASN A 399 32.22 8.48 -13.35
CA ASN A 399 33.54 9.14 -13.40
C ASN A 399 33.51 10.67 -13.64
N GLN A 400 32.39 11.26 -14.04
CA GLN A 400 32.31 12.66 -14.44
C GLN A 400 30.98 13.31 -14.03
N GLY A 401 30.98 14.64 -13.91
CA GLY A 401 29.76 15.43 -13.69
C GLY A 401 29.32 15.58 -12.23
N PHE A 402 30.16 15.13 -11.29
CA PHE A 402 29.94 15.23 -9.85
C PHE A 402 31.07 16.00 -9.14
N GLU A 403 30.70 16.80 -8.15
CA GLU A 403 31.61 17.47 -7.21
C GLU A 403 31.16 17.16 -5.78
N THR A 404 32.11 16.99 -4.87
CA THR A 404 31.80 16.79 -3.44
C THR A 404 31.73 18.14 -2.73
N ALA A 405 30.81 18.27 -1.79
CA ALA A 405 30.59 19.49 -1.03
C ALA A 405 30.32 19.21 0.44
N ASP A 406 30.69 20.17 1.29
CA ASP A 406 30.18 20.21 2.66
C ASP A 406 28.71 20.66 2.63
N VAL A 407 27.80 19.70 2.78
CA VAL A 407 26.35 19.93 2.76
C VAL A 407 25.82 19.82 4.17
N THR A 408 25.17 20.88 4.63
CA THR A 408 24.43 20.90 5.89
C THR A 408 22.93 20.93 5.61
N LEU A 409 22.13 20.48 6.57
CA LEU A 409 20.66 20.50 6.47
C LEU A 409 20.08 21.58 7.38
N GLU A 410 19.29 22.49 6.79
CA GLU A 410 18.59 23.54 7.53
C GLU A 410 17.09 23.42 7.32
N LYS A 411 16.31 23.58 8.40
CA LYS A 411 14.85 23.63 8.29
C LYS A 411 14.42 24.92 7.60
N ASN A 412 13.65 24.81 6.53
CA ASN A 412 12.99 25.95 5.94
C ASN A 412 11.72 26.36 6.72
N LYS A 413 11.04 27.42 6.27
CA LYS A 413 9.81 27.92 6.90
C LYS A 413 8.62 26.94 6.93
N TYR A 414 8.67 25.88 6.11
CA TYR A 414 7.65 24.81 6.08
C TYR A 414 8.08 23.58 6.90
N GLY A 415 9.26 23.61 7.52
CA GLY A 415 9.80 22.51 8.33
C GLY A 415 10.61 21.45 7.57
N PHE A 416 10.79 21.60 6.25
CA PHE A 416 11.58 20.66 5.44
C PHE A 416 13.08 20.89 5.64
N LEU A 417 13.86 19.80 5.73
CA LEU A 417 15.32 19.82 5.89
C LEU A 417 16.00 20.04 4.53
N MET A 418 16.28 21.30 4.20
CA MET A 418 16.84 21.69 2.92
C MET A 418 18.38 21.63 2.93
N PRO A 419 19.02 21.07 1.89
CA PRO A 419 20.47 21.08 1.78
C PRO A 419 21.02 22.50 1.53
N LYS A 420 22.13 22.82 2.19
CA LYS A 420 22.87 24.09 2.09
C LYS A 420 24.36 23.81 1.91
N SER A 421 24.98 24.51 0.96
CA SER A 421 26.43 24.55 0.79
C SER A 421 26.82 25.81 0.02
N GLU A 422 28.03 26.33 0.25
CA GLU A 422 28.55 27.54 -0.41
C GLU A 422 28.68 27.38 -1.93
N ILE A 423 28.90 26.15 -2.40
CA ILE A 423 29.10 25.85 -3.82
C ILE A 423 27.80 25.54 -4.58
N LEU A 424 26.65 25.52 -3.88
CA LEU A 424 25.36 25.32 -4.54
C LEU A 424 25.03 26.50 -5.45
N LYS A 425 25.11 26.27 -6.77
CA LYS A 425 24.77 27.27 -7.79
C LYS A 425 23.29 27.64 -7.82
N SER A 426 22.43 26.77 -7.29
CA SER A 426 20.98 26.98 -7.22
C SER A 426 20.43 26.42 -5.93
N GLU A 427 19.71 27.25 -5.17
CA GLU A 427 18.93 26.81 -4.03
C GLU A 427 17.66 26.11 -4.50
N ILE A 428 17.41 24.89 -4.01
CA ILE A 428 16.14 24.21 -4.21
C ILE A 428 15.10 24.88 -3.32
N LYS A 429 14.06 25.43 -3.95
CA LYS A 429 13.02 26.17 -3.25
C LYS A 429 11.72 25.38 -3.26
N ILE A 430 11.13 25.25 -2.08
CA ILE A 430 9.77 24.72 -1.97
C ILE A 430 8.79 25.81 -2.37
N HIS A 431 7.99 25.54 -3.41
CA HIS A 431 7.05 26.50 -3.96
C HIS A 431 5.97 26.88 -2.93
N PRO A 432 5.48 28.14 -2.90
CA PRO A 432 4.43 28.56 -1.96
C PRO A 432 3.12 27.78 -2.04
N ASN A 433 2.81 27.23 -3.21
CA ASN A 433 1.60 26.42 -3.42
C ASN A 433 1.82 24.93 -3.13
N ILE A 434 2.93 24.54 -2.49
CA ILE A 434 3.16 23.14 -2.12
C ILE A 434 1.97 22.59 -1.33
N ALA A 435 1.55 21.37 -1.67
CA ALA A 435 0.49 20.70 -0.94
C ALA A 435 0.92 20.38 0.49
N THR A 436 0.06 20.71 1.44
CA THR A 436 0.16 20.29 2.84
C THR A 436 -1.11 19.54 3.21
N LYS A 437 -1.10 18.82 4.33
CA LYS A 437 -2.30 18.11 4.78
C LYS A 437 -3.42 19.10 5.14
N GLU A 438 -3.05 20.31 5.56
CA GLU A 438 -3.92 21.38 6.02
C GLU A 438 -4.57 22.16 4.86
N ASN A 439 -3.83 22.43 3.79
CA ASN A 439 -4.30 23.23 2.64
C ASN A 439 -4.97 22.41 1.52
N THR A 440 -5.16 21.10 1.71
CA THR A 440 -5.79 20.20 0.74
C THR A 440 -7.07 19.58 1.28
N GLY A 441 -7.94 19.11 0.37
CA GLY A 441 -9.25 18.57 0.69
C GLY A 441 -10.16 19.60 1.34
N VAL A 442 -11.09 19.13 2.18
CA VAL A 442 -12.05 19.99 2.89
C VAL A 442 -11.65 20.23 4.34
N THR A 443 -12.11 21.35 4.90
CA THR A 443 -11.90 21.73 6.31
C THR A 443 -12.96 21.15 7.25
N TRP A 444 -14.13 20.80 6.71
CA TRP A 444 -15.29 20.33 7.47
C TRP A 444 -15.39 18.80 7.58
N TYR A 445 -14.46 18.06 6.96
CA TYR A 445 -14.35 16.60 7.08
C TYR A 445 -12.99 16.20 7.66
N SER A 446 -13.00 15.29 8.62
CA SER A 446 -11.78 14.88 9.33
C SER A 446 -10.80 14.14 8.43
N LYS A 447 -9.52 14.50 8.50
CA LYS A 447 -8.39 13.76 7.90
C LYS A 447 -7.71 12.79 8.88
N LYS A 448 -8.32 12.56 10.05
CA LYS A 448 -7.84 11.59 11.04
C LYS A 448 -8.32 10.20 10.64
N GLU A 449 -7.41 9.23 10.68
CA GLU A 449 -7.78 7.83 10.54
C GLU A 449 -8.62 7.37 11.74
N SER A 450 -9.62 6.55 11.47
CA SER A 450 -10.42 5.86 12.48
C SER A 450 -9.98 4.41 12.71
N LEU A 451 -8.74 4.04 12.30
CA LEU A 451 -8.20 2.72 12.53
C LEU A 451 -7.95 2.54 14.03
N VAL A 452 -8.66 1.59 14.63
CA VAL A 452 -8.47 1.25 16.05
C VAL A 452 -7.31 0.26 16.16
N ALA A 453 -6.26 0.64 16.87
CA ALA A 453 -5.12 -0.24 17.09
C ALA A 453 -5.50 -1.41 18.01
N LEU A 454 -4.82 -2.54 17.86
CA LEU A 454 -4.81 -3.59 18.89
C LEU A 454 -4.31 -3.00 20.22
N ASN A 455 -4.77 -3.55 21.35
CA ASN A 455 -4.36 -3.12 22.69
C ASN A 455 -4.69 -1.65 23.06
N SER A 456 -5.65 -1.01 22.38
CA SER A 456 -6.00 0.41 22.62
C SER A 456 -7.28 0.63 23.44
N GLY A 457 -8.07 -0.43 23.64
CA GLY A 457 -9.33 -0.41 24.38
C GLY A 457 -9.16 -0.77 25.85
N LYS A 458 -10.26 -1.18 26.49
CA LYS A 458 -10.25 -1.56 27.91
C LYS A 458 -9.90 -3.04 28.09
N ILE A 459 -9.40 -3.37 29.28
CA ILE A 459 -9.23 -4.76 29.71
C ILE A 459 -10.57 -5.30 30.23
N ILE A 460 -10.96 -6.48 29.74
CA ILE A 460 -12.16 -7.22 30.13
C ILE A 460 -11.71 -8.56 30.71
N GLN A 461 -11.97 -8.78 31.99
CA GLN A 461 -11.73 -10.06 32.64
C GLN A 461 -12.77 -11.08 32.16
N VAL A 462 -12.31 -12.24 31.70
CA VAL A 462 -13.20 -13.32 31.21
C VAL A 462 -13.03 -14.53 32.11
N LYS A 463 -14.09 -14.92 32.82
CA LYS A 463 -14.07 -16.12 33.65
C LYS A 463 -14.13 -17.39 32.81
N ALA A 464 -13.50 -18.46 33.29
CA ALA A 464 -13.53 -19.76 32.64
C ALA A 464 -14.91 -20.43 32.76
N GLU A 465 -15.75 -20.18 31.76
CA GLU A 465 -17.07 -20.81 31.60
C GLU A 465 -17.26 -21.28 30.14
N LEU A 466 -18.23 -22.17 29.91
CA LEU A 466 -18.56 -22.67 28.57
C LEU A 466 -18.84 -21.51 27.61
N ASN A 467 -18.09 -21.42 26.50
CA ASN A 467 -18.20 -20.35 25.49
C ASN A 467 -17.98 -18.91 26.00
N SER A 468 -17.48 -18.72 27.22
CA SER A 468 -17.20 -17.39 27.79
C SER A 468 -16.31 -16.52 26.88
N LEU A 469 -15.29 -17.10 26.25
CA LEU A 469 -14.45 -16.40 25.28
C LEU A 469 -15.24 -15.98 24.03
N PHE A 470 -16.12 -16.84 23.50
CA PHE A 470 -16.98 -16.50 22.38
C PHE A 470 -17.91 -15.33 22.70
N ASP A 471 -18.55 -15.36 23.87
CA ASP A 471 -19.45 -14.30 24.31
C ASP A 471 -18.69 -13.00 24.60
N ALA A 472 -17.51 -13.07 25.21
CA ALA A 472 -16.66 -11.92 25.47
C ALA A 472 -16.22 -11.22 24.17
N VAL A 473 -15.82 -11.98 23.14
CA VAL A 473 -15.48 -11.41 21.83
C VAL A 473 -16.68 -10.72 21.19
N ASN A 474 -17.86 -11.34 21.20
CA ASN A 474 -19.07 -10.74 20.63
C ASN A 474 -19.52 -9.45 21.34
N ASN A 475 -19.24 -9.33 22.64
CA ASN A 475 -19.61 -8.18 23.46
C ASN A 475 -18.49 -7.12 23.58
N SER A 476 -17.31 -7.39 23.05
CA SER A 476 -16.16 -6.48 23.08
C SER A 476 -16.29 -5.35 22.06
N LYS A 477 -15.53 -4.27 22.27
CA LYS A 477 -15.37 -3.16 21.33
C LYS A 477 -14.02 -3.26 20.60
N PRO A 478 -13.88 -2.61 19.42
CA PRO A 478 -12.59 -2.46 18.77
C PRO A 478 -11.50 -1.98 19.74
N GLY A 479 -10.36 -2.67 19.75
CA GLY A 479 -9.20 -2.38 20.59
C GLY A 479 -9.20 -3.04 21.97
N ASP A 480 -10.32 -3.57 22.44
CA ASP A 480 -10.42 -4.19 23.78
C ASP A 480 -9.48 -5.39 23.94
N ILE A 481 -9.10 -5.65 25.20
CA ILE A 481 -8.20 -6.72 25.62
C ILE A 481 -9.00 -7.69 26.49
N LEU A 482 -9.17 -8.94 26.05
CA LEU A 482 -9.76 -10.01 26.84
C LEU A 482 -8.66 -10.69 27.66
N GLU A 483 -8.71 -10.53 28.98
CA GLU A 483 -7.78 -11.15 29.90
C GLU A 483 -8.41 -12.41 30.52
N LEU A 484 -7.82 -13.56 30.20
CA LEU A 484 -8.25 -14.88 30.63
C LEU A 484 -7.54 -15.27 31.94
N GLU A 485 -8.26 -16.01 32.79
CA GLU A 485 -7.75 -16.58 34.03
C GLU A 485 -6.61 -17.57 33.75
N SER A 486 -5.48 -17.35 34.42
CA SER A 486 -4.28 -18.18 34.27
C SER A 486 -4.54 -19.65 34.63
N GLY A 487 -4.07 -20.56 33.78
CA GLY A 487 -4.16 -22.01 33.99
C GLY A 487 -5.57 -22.60 33.94
N LYS A 488 -6.58 -21.86 33.47
CA LYS A 488 -7.96 -22.33 33.33
C LYS A 488 -8.31 -22.75 31.91
N ASP A 489 -9.29 -23.63 31.80
CA ASP A 489 -9.80 -24.16 30.53
C ASP A 489 -10.98 -23.32 30.00
N TYR A 490 -10.91 -22.96 28.72
CA TYR A 490 -11.93 -22.24 27.97
C TYR A 490 -12.41 -23.12 26.81
N LEU A 491 -13.51 -23.83 27.04
CA LEU A 491 -14.12 -24.70 26.03
C LEU A 491 -15.00 -23.90 25.05
N LEU A 492 -14.65 -24.00 23.77
CA LEU A 492 -15.37 -23.43 22.64
C LEU A 492 -16.20 -24.51 21.92
N THR A 493 -17.52 -24.46 22.07
CA THR A 493 -18.44 -25.26 21.24
C THR A 493 -18.95 -24.47 20.03
N LYS A 494 -18.54 -23.20 19.94
CA LYS A 494 -18.79 -22.28 18.82
C LYS A 494 -17.46 -21.66 18.37
N ALA A 495 -17.30 -21.48 17.06
CA ALA A 495 -16.18 -20.73 16.53
C ALA A 495 -16.31 -19.24 16.89
N VAL A 496 -15.24 -18.66 17.39
CA VAL A 496 -15.12 -17.24 17.76
C VAL A 496 -14.91 -16.41 16.49
N LYS A 497 -15.82 -15.48 16.22
CA LYS A 497 -15.78 -14.61 15.04
C LYS A 497 -15.19 -13.25 15.40
N VAL A 498 -14.00 -12.96 14.89
CA VAL A 498 -13.29 -11.70 15.12
C VAL A 498 -13.66 -10.72 14.01
N LYS A 499 -14.45 -9.69 14.34
CA LYS A 499 -14.97 -8.68 13.39
C LYS A 499 -14.35 -7.29 13.56
N HIS A 500 -13.51 -7.12 14.56
CA HIS A 500 -12.81 -5.89 14.89
C HIS A 500 -11.44 -6.23 15.52
N PRO A 501 -10.52 -5.27 15.63
CA PRO A 501 -9.26 -5.44 16.33
C PRO A 501 -9.50 -5.85 17.79
N ILE A 502 -8.92 -6.97 18.23
CA ILE A 502 -9.06 -7.45 19.61
C ILE A 502 -7.81 -8.20 20.05
N THR A 503 -7.47 -8.09 21.34
CA THR A 503 -6.43 -8.89 21.98
C THR A 503 -7.05 -9.93 22.89
N ILE A 504 -6.53 -11.16 22.87
CA ILE A 504 -6.86 -12.21 23.83
C ILE A 504 -5.55 -12.61 24.51
N LYS A 505 -5.51 -12.51 25.83
CA LYS A 505 -4.29 -12.81 26.59
C LYS A 505 -4.57 -13.54 27.89
N SER A 506 -3.54 -14.14 28.50
CA SER A 506 -3.57 -14.51 29.91
C SER A 506 -2.40 -13.86 30.66
N SER A 507 -2.64 -13.36 31.87
CA SER A 507 -1.68 -12.51 32.61
C SER A 507 -0.89 -13.22 33.70
N GLY A 508 -1.17 -14.49 33.98
CA GLY A 508 -0.46 -15.27 35.01
C GLY A 508 0.69 -16.13 34.47
N LYS A 509 1.35 -16.85 35.39
CA LYS A 509 2.48 -17.74 35.11
C LYS A 509 2.08 -18.90 34.19
N ASP A 510 0.87 -19.43 34.38
CA ASP A 510 0.31 -20.50 33.58
C ASP A 510 -0.57 -19.94 32.46
N LYS A 511 -0.51 -20.56 31.29
CA LYS A 511 -1.30 -20.15 30.12
C LYS A 511 -2.75 -20.59 30.29
N ALA A 512 -3.70 -19.70 29.98
CA ALA A 512 -5.09 -20.12 29.76
C ALA A 512 -5.16 -21.12 28.59
N ILE A 513 -5.98 -22.17 28.73
CA ILE A 513 -6.05 -23.30 27.80
C ILE A 513 -7.34 -23.20 26.98
N ILE A 514 -7.21 -22.98 25.68
CA ILE A 514 -8.31 -22.93 24.73
C ILE A 514 -8.52 -24.33 24.15
N LEU A 515 -9.69 -24.88 24.43
CA LEU A 515 -10.19 -26.15 23.92
C LEU A 515 -11.33 -25.87 22.95
N PHE A 516 -11.50 -26.66 21.89
CA PHE A 516 -12.57 -26.37 20.92
C PHE A 516 -13.12 -27.62 20.23
N GLU A 517 -14.45 -27.74 20.18
CA GLU A 517 -15.20 -28.87 19.59
C GLU A 517 -15.72 -28.57 18.17
N ARG A 518 -15.16 -27.55 17.53
CA ARG A 518 -15.48 -27.16 16.15
C ARG A 518 -14.27 -27.37 15.27
N MET A 519 -14.47 -27.47 13.95
CA MET A 519 -13.34 -27.53 13.01
C MET A 519 -12.46 -26.25 13.04
N LYS A 520 -12.93 -25.17 13.68
CA LYS A 520 -12.17 -23.94 13.87
C LYS A 520 -12.39 -23.33 15.25
N ALA A 521 -11.33 -22.82 15.88
CA ALA A 521 -11.44 -22.07 17.13
C ALA A 521 -11.76 -20.58 16.84
N LEU A 522 -10.96 -19.96 15.98
CA LEU A 522 -10.98 -18.52 15.68
C LEU A 522 -11.16 -18.29 14.17
N GLU A 523 -12.01 -17.32 13.82
CA GLU A 523 -12.25 -16.89 12.45
C GLU A 523 -12.13 -15.36 12.34
N ILE A 524 -11.10 -14.89 11.65
CA ILE A 524 -10.90 -13.46 11.34
C ILE A 524 -11.78 -13.11 10.15
N LEU A 525 -12.73 -12.20 10.36
CA LEU A 525 -13.66 -11.70 9.36
C LEU A 525 -13.28 -10.28 8.93
N ASN A 526 -13.97 -9.73 7.92
CA ASN A 526 -13.76 -8.35 7.48
C ASN A 526 -13.84 -7.36 8.66
N GLY A 527 -12.87 -6.46 8.77
CA GLY A 527 -12.68 -5.54 9.90
C GLY A 527 -11.91 -6.14 11.09
N GLY A 528 -11.71 -7.45 11.14
CA GLY A 528 -11.02 -8.16 12.22
C GLY A 528 -9.51 -8.00 12.20
N SER A 529 -8.91 -7.96 13.39
CA SER A 529 -7.46 -8.14 13.62
C SER A 529 -7.28 -8.74 15.00
N LEU A 530 -6.23 -9.52 15.20
CA LEU A 530 -6.12 -10.37 16.38
C LEU A 530 -4.70 -10.33 16.97
N SER A 531 -4.60 -10.09 18.27
CA SER A 531 -3.40 -10.39 19.07
C SER A 531 -3.71 -11.54 20.03
N LEU A 532 -2.83 -12.54 20.08
CA LEU A 532 -2.89 -13.69 20.98
C LEU A 532 -1.62 -13.69 21.83
N GLU A 533 -1.76 -13.60 23.16
CA GLU A 533 -0.62 -13.41 24.05
C GLU A 533 -0.68 -14.38 25.23
N ASN A 534 0.37 -15.18 25.42
CA ASN A 534 0.48 -16.11 26.56
C ASN A 534 -0.71 -17.08 26.67
N LEU A 535 -1.09 -17.73 25.57
CA LEU A 535 -2.19 -18.71 25.52
C LEU A 535 -1.70 -20.11 25.19
N LYS A 536 -2.50 -21.13 25.52
CA LYS A 536 -2.32 -22.51 25.05
C LYS A 536 -3.55 -22.92 24.24
N PHE A 537 -3.36 -23.38 23.00
CA PHE A 537 -4.39 -24.02 22.20
C PHE A 537 -4.13 -25.52 22.18
N ASP A 538 -5.14 -26.30 22.57
CA ASP A 538 -5.03 -27.75 22.72
C ASP A 538 -6.13 -28.45 21.91
N GLY A 539 -5.72 -29.29 20.96
CA GLY A 539 -6.61 -29.97 20.03
C GLY A 539 -7.22 -31.28 20.55
N ALA A 540 -6.97 -31.68 21.79
CA ALA A 540 -7.38 -32.99 22.32
C ALA A 540 -8.89 -33.29 22.20
N VAL A 541 -9.73 -32.26 22.35
CA VAL A 541 -11.20 -32.36 22.26
C VAL A 541 -11.76 -31.91 20.91
N SER A 542 -10.89 -31.63 19.94
CA SER A 542 -11.33 -31.26 18.59
C SER A 542 -12.07 -32.40 17.89
N PRO A 543 -12.95 -32.09 16.93
CA PRO A 543 -13.64 -33.10 16.16
C PRO A 543 -12.68 -34.01 15.42
N ASP A 544 -13.01 -35.29 15.32
CA ASP A 544 -12.29 -36.26 14.48
C ASP A 544 -12.66 -36.07 13.00
N TYR A 545 -12.24 -34.93 12.45
CA TYR A 545 -12.40 -34.58 11.04
C TYR A 545 -11.10 -34.02 10.48
N ALA A 546 -10.81 -34.39 9.23
CA ALA A 546 -9.68 -33.83 8.51
C ALA A 546 -9.90 -32.34 8.21
N GLY A 547 -8.83 -31.56 8.24
CA GLY A 547 -8.88 -30.15 7.83
C GLY A 547 -9.28 -29.18 8.94
N ASN A 548 -9.28 -29.61 10.21
CA ASN A 548 -9.42 -28.73 11.36
C ASN A 548 -8.39 -27.59 11.31
N THR A 549 -8.69 -26.47 11.96
CA THR A 549 -7.76 -25.36 12.05
C THR A 549 -7.92 -24.59 13.35
N VAL A 550 -6.86 -23.99 13.89
CA VAL A 550 -7.00 -23.11 15.06
C VAL A 550 -7.54 -21.76 14.62
N ILE A 551 -6.86 -21.13 13.65
CA ILE A 551 -7.14 -19.78 13.15
C ILE A 551 -7.42 -19.87 11.65
N SER A 552 -8.54 -19.30 11.24
CA SER A 552 -8.87 -19.13 9.81
C SER A 552 -9.29 -17.71 9.47
N THR A 553 -9.23 -17.35 8.20
CA THR A 553 -9.88 -16.14 7.68
C THR A 553 -11.24 -16.46 7.08
N SER A 554 -12.02 -15.42 6.80
CA SER A 554 -13.29 -15.51 6.07
C SER A 554 -13.17 -16.39 4.82
N LYS A 555 -14.18 -17.22 4.54
CA LYS A 555 -14.24 -17.99 3.28
C LYS A 555 -14.54 -17.11 2.06
N THR A 556 -15.08 -15.92 2.29
CA THR A 556 -15.34 -14.91 1.26
C THR A 556 -14.26 -13.83 1.32
N SER A 557 -14.14 -13.08 0.23
CA SER A 557 -13.25 -11.92 0.10
C SER A 557 -13.43 -10.92 1.26
N MET A 558 -12.33 -10.28 1.66
CA MET A 558 -12.27 -9.21 2.65
C MET A 558 -11.66 -7.97 2.00
N THR A 559 -12.29 -6.81 2.20
CA THR A 559 -11.74 -5.52 1.77
C THR A 559 -10.77 -4.95 2.79
N ASP A 560 -11.01 -5.20 4.08
CA ASP A 560 -10.09 -4.81 5.13
C ASP A 560 -8.92 -5.80 5.23
N ASN A 561 -7.71 -5.26 5.15
CA ASN A 561 -6.52 -6.02 5.51
C ASN A 561 -6.53 -6.28 7.03
N TYR A 562 -6.05 -7.45 7.45
CA TYR A 562 -6.01 -7.81 8.88
C TYR A 562 -4.58 -7.89 9.40
N LYS A 563 -4.46 -7.89 10.73
CA LYS A 563 -3.21 -8.20 11.45
C LYS A 563 -3.40 -9.41 12.34
N LEU A 564 -2.38 -10.25 12.44
CA LEU A 564 -2.32 -11.38 13.36
C LEU A 564 -0.99 -11.37 14.11
N PHE A 565 -1.05 -11.15 15.42
CA PHE A 565 0.09 -11.25 16.32
C PHE A 565 -0.11 -12.44 17.26
N ILE A 566 0.90 -13.30 17.34
CA ILE A 566 0.92 -14.47 18.22
C ILE A 566 2.22 -14.40 19.00
N ASP A 567 2.12 -14.10 20.29
CA ASP A 567 3.27 -14.00 21.16
C ASP A 567 3.15 -14.95 22.36
N ASN A 568 4.25 -15.65 22.65
CA ASN A 568 4.35 -16.55 23.80
C ASN A 568 3.20 -17.56 23.87
N CYS A 569 2.74 -18.08 22.73
CA CYS A 569 1.62 -19.02 22.67
C CYS A 569 2.10 -20.46 22.47
N HIS A 570 1.35 -21.43 23.00
CA HIS A 570 1.59 -22.85 22.79
C HIS A 570 0.46 -23.46 21.96
N PHE A 571 0.79 -24.19 20.90
CA PHE A 571 -0.16 -24.95 20.09
C PHE A 571 0.23 -26.42 20.16
N GLN A 572 -0.66 -27.26 20.64
CA GLN A 572 -0.35 -28.68 20.82
C GLN A 572 -1.51 -29.61 20.48
N ASP A 573 -1.14 -30.87 20.21
CA ASP A 573 -2.06 -32.00 20.06
C ASP A 573 -3.15 -31.70 19.00
N LEU A 574 -2.69 -31.05 17.91
CA LEU A 574 -3.46 -30.79 16.70
C LEU A 574 -3.32 -31.99 15.76
N ASP A 575 -3.65 -33.17 16.26
CA ASP A 575 -3.36 -34.44 15.60
C ASP A 575 -4.50 -35.46 15.66
N LYS A 576 -5.67 -35.06 16.17
CA LYS A 576 -6.89 -35.87 16.22
C LYS A 576 -7.19 -36.57 14.88
N ASN A 577 -7.01 -35.84 13.79
CA ASN A 577 -7.05 -36.34 12.43
C ASN A 577 -5.98 -35.61 11.58
N HIS A 578 -5.82 -35.99 10.32
CA HIS A 578 -4.83 -35.40 9.43
C HIS A 578 -5.20 -33.97 8.98
N SER A 579 -4.19 -33.22 8.51
CA SER A 579 -4.37 -31.88 7.94
C SER A 579 -4.96 -30.84 8.91
N PHE A 580 -4.56 -30.90 10.18
CA PHE A 580 -4.94 -29.91 11.19
C PHE A 580 -3.98 -28.72 11.17
N ASP A 581 -4.43 -27.59 10.63
CA ASP A 581 -3.60 -26.40 10.41
C ASP A 581 -3.64 -25.42 11.61
N VAL A 582 -2.53 -24.77 11.97
CA VAL A 582 -2.60 -23.67 12.95
C VAL A 582 -3.29 -22.46 12.32
N LEU A 583 -2.73 -21.95 11.22
CA LEU A 583 -3.27 -20.84 10.44
C LEU A 583 -3.58 -21.29 9.02
N LYS A 584 -4.85 -21.12 8.63
CA LYS A 584 -5.34 -21.39 7.28
C LYS A 584 -6.14 -20.21 6.75
N ILE A 585 -5.60 -19.53 5.75
CA ILE A 585 -6.27 -18.42 5.09
C ILE A 585 -7.14 -18.90 3.92
N SER A 586 -8.00 -18.00 3.43
CA SER A 586 -8.78 -18.14 2.20
C SER A 586 -8.32 -17.13 1.14
N LYS A 587 -8.63 -17.44 -0.12
CA LYS A 587 -8.42 -16.53 -1.25
C LYS A 587 -9.21 -15.23 -1.06
N GLY A 588 -8.64 -14.10 -1.46
CA GLY A 588 -9.25 -12.78 -1.26
C GLY A 588 -9.19 -12.29 0.17
N THR A 589 -8.28 -12.81 1.00
CA THR A 589 -7.96 -12.25 2.31
C THR A 589 -6.49 -11.83 2.33
N PHE A 590 -6.19 -10.70 2.95
CA PHE A 590 -4.84 -10.13 2.93
C PHE A 590 -4.43 -9.65 4.32
N ALA A 591 -3.27 -10.13 4.79
CA ALA A 591 -2.68 -9.68 6.03
C ALA A 591 -1.70 -8.52 5.77
N ASP A 592 -1.86 -7.43 6.50
CA ASP A 592 -0.80 -6.42 6.62
C ASP A 592 0.41 -7.03 7.33
N THR A 593 0.19 -7.72 8.45
CA THR A 593 1.26 -8.39 9.18
C THR A 593 0.77 -9.66 9.84
N ILE A 594 1.57 -10.71 9.72
CA ILE A 594 1.49 -11.91 10.55
C ILE A 594 2.81 -12.00 11.31
N SER A 595 2.76 -11.90 12.64
CA SER A 595 3.93 -12.02 13.51
C SER A 595 3.71 -13.15 14.51
N ILE A 596 4.66 -14.08 14.56
CA ILE A 596 4.65 -15.23 15.45
C ILE A 596 5.98 -15.23 16.21
N THR A 597 5.91 -14.93 17.50
CA THR A 597 7.09 -14.76 18.35
C THR A 597 6.99 -15.60 19.61
N ASN A 598 8.15 -16.06 20.10
CA ASN A 598 8.29 -16.69 21.41
C ASN A 598 7.39 -17.91 21.63
N SER A 599 6.91 -18.55 20.55
CA SER A 599 5.82 -19.51 20.59
C SER A 599 6.29 -20.95 20.36
N LYS A 600 5.50 -21.92 20.85
CA LYS A 600 5.81 -23.35 20.76
C LYS A 600 4.72 -24.09 20.01
N PHE A 601 5.13 -25.01 19.15
CA PHE A 601 4.25 -25.80 18.30
C PHE A 601 4.66 -27.27 18.41
N LYS A 602 3.72 -28.15 18.77
CA LYS A 602 3.99 -29.57 19.01
C LYS A 602 2.85 -30.46 18.50
N ASN A 603 3.17 -31.62 17.92
CA ASN A 603 2.20 -32.64 17.50
C ASN A 603 1.11 -32.05 16.57
N ILE A 604 1.49 -31.67 15.34
CA ILE A 604 0.58 -31.01 14.39
C ILE A 604 0.56 -31.78 13.08
N THR A 605 -0.62 -32.22 12.63
CA THR A 605 -0.75 -33.01 11.39
C THR A 605 -0.83 -32.17 10.11
N GLY A 606 -1.17 -30.88 10.22
CA GLY A 606 -1.23 -29.92 9.11
C GLY A 606 -0.05 -28.95 9.08
N HIS A 607 -0.32 -27.73 8.61
CA HIS A 607 0.66 -26.66 8.44
C HIS A 607 0.60 -25.64 9.58
N ILE A 608 1.71 -24.94 9.87
CA ILE A 608 1.66 -23.80 10.81
C ILE A 608 1.09 -22.56 10.11
N ALA A 609 1.74 -22.09 9.05
CA ALA A 609 1.27 -20.95 8.25
C ALA A 609 1.03 -21.38 6.78
N ALA A 610 -0.24 -21.62 6.42
CA ALA A 610 -0.65 -21.97 5.05
C ALA A 610 -1.15 -20.74 4.26
N LEU A 611 -0.22 -19.97 3.70
CA LEU A 611 -0.40 -18.67 3.04
C LEU A 611 -0.28 -18.78 1.51
N ASP A 612 -1.06 -19.69 0.92
CA ASP A 612 -0.92 -20.09 -0.49
C ASP A 612 -2.24 -20.26 -1.24
N LYS A 613 -3.15 -19.29 -1.07
CA LYS A 613 -4.47 -19.33 -1.72
C LYS A 613 -4.57 -18.49 -3.00
N GLU A 614 -3.63 -17.59 -3.23
CA GLU A 614 -3.55 -16.80 -4.47
C GLU A 614 -2.74 -17.53 -5.56
N THR A 615 -3.27 -18.66 -6.05
CA THR A 615 -2.53 -19.57 -6.97
C THR A 615 -2.80 -19.35 -8.45
N ASP A 616 -3.30 -18.17 -8.83
CA ASP A 616 -3.68 -17.87 -10.23
C ASP A 616 -2.50 -17.35 -11.07
N ASP A 617 -1.32 -17.19 -10.47
CA ASP A 617 -0.10 -16.71 -11.12
C ASP A 617 -0.19 -15.32 -11.76
N ILE A 618 -0.97 -14.44 -11.14
CA ILE A 618 -1.18 -13.05 -11.58
C ILE A 618 -0.43 -12.02 -10.72
N GLY A 619 0.44 -12.43 -9.81
CA GLY A 619 1.13 -11.53 -8.88
C GLY A 619 0.46 -11.35 -7.53
N ALA A 620 -0.74 -11.87 -7.34
CA ALA A 620 -1.46 -11.80 -6.08
C ALA A 620 -0.80 -12.66 -4.98
N TYR A 621 -0.88 -12.18 -3.73
CA TYR A 621 -0.42 -12.88 -2.52
C TYR A 621 -1.26 -12.45 -1.32
N SER A 622 -1.03 -13.07 -0.15
CA SER A 622 -1.94 -12.96 0.99
C SER A 622 -1.36 -12.33 2.26
N VAL A 623 -0.08 -11.96 2.27
CA VAL A 623 0.56 -11.31 3.42
C VAL A 623 1.67 -10.36 2.97
N GLU A 624 1.66 -9.14 3.49
CA GLU A 624 2.77 -8.20 3.26
C GLU A 624 3.98 -8.60 4.08
N TYR A 625 3.86 -8.66 5.41
CA TYR A 625 4.94 -9.01 6.33
C TYR A 625 4.66 -10.31 7.09
N LEU A 626 5.51 -11.32 6.91
CA LEU A 626 5.53 -12.53 7.72
C LEU A 626 6.79 -12.56 8.58
N ILE A 627 6.59 -12.52 9.90
CA ILE A 627 7.66 -12.48 10.89
C ILE A 627 7.54 -13.73 11.78
N MET A 628 8.57 -14.56 11.83
CA MET A 628 8.68 -15.70 12.74
C MET A 628 9.97 -15.62 13.54
N LYS A 629 9.90 -15.25 14.83
CA LYS A 629 11.09 -15.11 15.67
C LYS A 629 11.03 -15.89 16.97
N ASN A 630 12.15 -16.49 17.36
CA ASN A 630 12.29 -17.15 18.65
C ASN A 630 11.23 -18.24 18.92
N ASN A 631 10.88 -19.04 17.91
CA ASN A 631 9.87 -20.09 18.03
C ASN A 631 10.47 -21.50 18.06
N ILE A 632 9.74 -22.43 18.66
CA ILE A 632 10.06 -23.86 18.69
C ILE A 632 8.97 -24.63 17.95
N PHE A 633 9.34 -25.32 16.89
CA PHE A 633 8.46 -26.18 16.09
C PHE A 633 8.91 -27.63 16.22
N THR A 634 8.04 -28.51 16.70
CA THR A 634 8.34 -29.91 16.98
C THR A 634 7.25 -30.83 16.45
N ASP A 635 7.62 -31.91 15.77
CA ASP A 635 6.69 -32.95 15.33
C ASP A 635 5.54 -32.41 14.45
N ILE A 636 5.92 -31.71 13.39
CA ILE A 636 4.99 -31.09 12.43
C ILE A 636 4.96 -31.92 11.15
N GLN A 637 3.84 -32.55 10.84
CA GLN A 637 3.72 -33.39 9.65
C GLN A 637 3.69 -32.57 8.35
N GLY A 638 3.08 -31.39 8.37
CA GLY A 638 3.07 -30.44 7.25
C GLY A 638 4.29 -29.50 7.24
N THR A 639 4.11 -28.31 6.68
CA THR A 639 5.16 -27.28 6.61
C THR A 639 5.03 -26.30 7.79
N ALA A 640 6.16 -25.79 8.28
CA ALA A 640 6.16 -24.61 9.14
C ALA A 640 5.67 -23.37 8.35
N ILE A 641 6.21 -23.16 7.15
CA ILE A 641 5.85 -22.01 6.32
C ILE A 641 5.51 -22.49 4.92
N ARG A 642 4.33 -22.09 4.44
CA ARG A 642 3.96 -22.16 3.05
C ARG A 642 3.51 -20.78 2.58
N LEU A 643 4.33 -20.11 1.77
CA LEU A 643 4.11 -18.74 1.32
C LEU A 643 4.21 -18.66 -0.21
N TYR A 644 3.21 -18.04 -0.84
CA TYR A 644 3.07 -18.02 -2.30
C TYR A 644 2.75 -16.64 -2.86
N ARG A 645 3.54 -16.24 -3.87
CA ARG A 645 3.25 -15.18 -4.85
C ARG A 645 3.64 -15.69 -6.23
N GLY A 646 2.64 -16.09 -7.03
CA GLY A 646 2.86 -16.65 -8.37
C GLY A 646 2.92 -15.60 -9.47
N GLY A 647 3.43 -15.99 -10.64
CA GLY A 647 3.39 -15.14 -11.84
C GLY A 647 4.64 -14.30 -12.11
N LYS A 648 4.50 -13.35 -13.04
CA LYS A 648 5.56 -12.44 -13.50
C LYS A 648 5.26 -10.96 -13.23
N ASP A 649 4.32 -10.68 -12.32
CA ASP A 649 4.00 -9.31 -11.94
C ASP A 649 5.14 -8.67 -11.13
N GLU A 650 5.41 -7.40 -11.40
CA GLU A 650 6.44 -6.58 -10.76
C GLU A 650 5.83 -5.31 -10.10
N SER A 651 4.51 -5.31 -9.89
CA SER A 651 3.70 -4.16 -9.48
C SER A 651 3.42 -4.15 -7.97
N THR A 652 4.04 -5.06 -7.22
CA THR A 652 3.85 -5.22 -5.78
C THR A 652 5.18 -5.18 -5.00
N PHE A 653 5.11 -5.08 -3.67
CA PHE A 653 6.28 -4.94 -2.80
C PHE A 653 6.68 -6.27 -2.16
N GLY A 654 5.76 -6.89 -1.41
CA GLY A 654 6.00 -8.12 -0.69
C GLY A 654 5.73 -9.41 -1.49
N PRO A 655 5.73 -10.57 -0.82
CA PRO A 655 5.90 -10.70 0.63
C PRO A 655 7.31 -10.37 1.13
N PHE A 656 7.37 -9.80 2.33
CA PHE A 656 8.55 -9.65 3.17
C PHE A 656 8.56 -10.74 4.23
N LEU A 657 9.64 -11.50 4.32
CA LEU A 657 9.78 -12.64 5.21
C LEU A 657 10.97 -12.45 6.14
N GLU A 658 10.72 -12.48 7.45
CA GLU A 658 11.73 -12.56 8.50
C GLU A 658 11.59 -13.87 9.28
N VAL A 659 12.64 -14.70 9.28
CA VAL A 659 12.68 -15.96 10.04
C VAL A 659 13.96 -15.99 10.84
N GLU A 660 13.85 -15.75 12.15
CA GLU A 660 15.01 -15.49 13.00
C GLU A 660 15.01 -16.26 14.33
N HIS A 661 16.14 -16.85 14.72
CA HIS A 661 16.28 -17.53 16.02
C HIS A 661 15.23 -18.63 16.30
N ASN A 662 14.82 -19.40 15.27
CA ASN A 662 13.86 -20.48 15.46
C ASN A 662 14.54 -21.86 15.54
N VAL A 663 13.90 -22.80 16.22
CA VAL A 663 14.24 -24.23 16.18
C VAL A 663 13.13 -25.00 15.47
N PHE A 664 13.47 -25.63 14.36
CA PHE A 664 12.63 -26.53 13.58
C PHE A 664 13.11 -27.96 13.81
N ASN A 665 12.33 -28.80 14.50
CA ASN A 665 12.68 -30.18 14.80
C ASN A 665 11.60 -31.16 14.34
N ASN A 666 11.97 -32.18 13.55
CA ASN A 666 11.04 -33.19 13.02
C ASN A 666 9.86 -32.59 12.23
N ILE A 667 10.16 -31.99 11.07
CA ILE A 667 9.17 -31.27 10.26
C ILE A 667 9.09 -31.78 8.82
N GLY A 668 7.85 -31.92 8.32
CA GLY A 668 7.53 -32.09 6.90
C GLY A 668 7.40 -33.53 6.43
N TYR A 669 7.63 -34.54 7.29
CA TYR A 669 7.60 -35.96 6.91
C TYR A 669 6.19 -36.55 6.73
N GLY A 670 5.13 -35.76 6.95
CA GLY A 670 3.76 -36.20 6.76
C GLY A 670 3.46 -36.63 5.32
N LYS A 671 2.82 -37.79 5.13
CA LYS A 671 2.44 -38.30 3.80
C LYS A 671 1.48 -37.38 3.03
N LYS A 672 0.76 -36.50 3.74
CA LYS A 672 -0.18 -35.53 3.17
C LYS A 672 0.48 -34.17 2.87
N ASN A 673 1.74 -33.97 3.23
CA ASN A 673 2.50 -32.79 2.87
C ASN A 673 2.88 -32.84 1.38
N LYS A 674 2.01 -32.27 0.52
CA LYS A 674 2.23 -32.27 -0.93
C LYS A 674 3.48 -31.50 -1.37
N TYR A 675 3.96 -30.55 -0.56
CA TYR A 675 5.16 -29.75 -0.85
C TYR A 675 6.45 -30.53 -0.59
N LYS A 676 6.36 -31.64 0.16
CA LYS A 676 7.50 -32.49 0.55
C LYS A 676 8.65 -31.70 1.16
N SER A 677 8.32 -30.67 1.94
CA SER A 677 9.27 -29.70 2.48
C SER A 677 8.89 -29.32 3.91
N ALA A 678 9.85 -28.82 4.68
CA ALA A 678 9.58 -28.20 5.97
C ALA A 678 9.18 -26.72 5.80
N ILE A 679 9.76 -26.06 4.80
CA ILE A 679 9.40 -24.71 4.38
C ILE A 679 9.26 -24.70 2.85
N SER A 680 8.25 -23.99 2.33
CA SER A 680 7.99 -23.82 0.90
C SER A 680 7.67 -22.36 0.57
N LEU A 681 8.64 -21.67 -0.03
CA LEU A 681 8.54 -20.28 -0.45
C LEU A 681 8.49 -20.19 -1.98
N TYR A 682 7.59 -19.37 -2.51
CA TYR A 682 7.48 -19.12 -3.94
C TYR A 682 7.24 -17.63 -4.17
N GLY A 683 8.14 -16.98 -4.88
CA GLY A 683 8.01 -15.58 -5.30
C GLY A 683 8.09 -14.52 -4.19
N VAL A 684 8.60 -14.88 -3.01
CA VAL A 684 8.86 -13.95 -1.89
C VAL A 684 9.90 -12.91 -2.31
N GLN A 685 9.63 -11.63 -2.06
CA GLN A 685 10.42 -10.52 -2.61
C GLN A 685 11.55 -10.06 -1.68
N VAL A 686 11.38 -10.23 -0.37
CA VAL A 686 12.46 -10.01 0.61
C VAL A 686 12.47 -11.18 1.59
N ASN A 687 13.62 -11.82 1.75
CA ASN A 687 13.82 -12.98 2.61
C ASN A 687 15.03 -12.73 3.50
N ASP A 688 14.80 -12.58 4.80
CA ASP A 688 15.85 -12.52 5.81
C ASP A 688 15.67 -13.71 6.77
N ILE A 689 16.47 -14.74 6.55
CA ILE A 689 16.35 -16.04 7.22
C ILE A 689 17.65 -16.32 7.95
N ASN A 690 17.68 -15.95 9.23
CA ASN A 690 18.92 -15.86 9.99
C ASN A 690 18.88 -16.64 11.30
N ASN A 691 20.02 -17.17 11.72
CA ASN A 691 20.22 -17.67 13.08
C ASN A 691 19.31 -18.85 13.49
N ASN A 692 18.82 -19.66 12.55
CA ASN A 692 17.90 -20.77 12.84
C ASN A 692 18.60 -22.13 12.95
N ILE A 693 17.93 -23.07 13.62
CA ILE A 693 18.32 -24.49 13.66
C ILE A 693 17.22 -25.33 13.01
N PHE A 694 17.58 -26.05 11.95
CA PHE A 694 16.80 -27.10 11.31
C PHE A 694 17.38 -28.46 11.69
N SER A 695 16.64 -29.24 12.47
CA SER A 695 17.02 -30.58 12.93
C SER A 695 16.01 -31.61 12.48
N ASN A 696 16.44 -32.68 11.80
CA ASN A 696 15.52 -33.71 11.33
C ASN A 696 14.37 -33.10 10.50
N THR A 697 14.66 -32.44 9.39
CA THR A 697 13.62 -31.78 8.58
C THR A 697 13.64 -32.24 7.13
N LYS A 698 12.47 -32.24 6.51
CA LYS A 698 12.35 -32.19 5.04
C LYS A 698 12.97 -30.92 4.46
N ALA A 699 13.07 -30.87 3.14
CA ALA A 699 13.76 -29.82 2.41
C ALA A 699 13.28 -28.40 2.75
N PHE A 700 14.17 -27.42 2.61
CA PHE A 700 13.83 -26.01 2.59
C PHE A 700 13.82 -25.53 1.14
N ASN A 701 12.61 -25.31 0.60
CA ASN A 701 12.43 -25.01 -0.82
C ASN A 701 12.08 -23.54 -1.06
N MET A 702 12.81 -22.91 -1.97
CA MET A 702 12.56 -21.57 -2.47
C MET A 702 12.51 -21.57 -4.00
N HIS A 703 11.49 -20.93 -4.57
CA HIS A 703 11.43 -20.61 -5.99
C HIS A 703 11.39 -19.10 -6.15
N LEU A 704 12.47 -18.55 -6.73
CA LEU A 704 12.61 -17.12 -6.97
C LEU A 704 12.00 -16.77 -8.32
N VAL A 705 11.25 -15.67 -8.36
CA VAL A 705 10.61 -15.16 -9.58
C VAL A 705 11.09 -13.73 -9.83
N VAL A 706 10.73 -13.17 -10.99
CA VAL A 706 11.04 -11.79 -11.38
C VAL A 706 10.72 -10.78 -10.27
N GLY A 707 11.47 -9.67 -10.25
CA GLY A 707 11.37 -8.66 -9.19
C GLY A 707 12.70 -8.25 -8.58
N GLU A 708 13.81 -8.95 -8.90
CA GLU A 708 15.09 -8.86 -8.19
C GLU A 708 14.90 -9.01 -6.67
N PRO A 709 14.38 -10.18 -6.21
CA PRO A 709 14.15 -10.40 -4.79
C PRO A 709 15.46 -10.28 -4.00
N ILE A 710 15.37 -9.73 -2.80
CA ILE A 710 16.47 -9.72 -1.83
C ILE A 710 16.37 -11.02 -1.04
N VAL A 711 17.41 -11.84 -1.09
CA VAL A 711 17.42 -13.17 -0.45
C VAL A 711 18.69 -13.34 0.36
N ASN A 712 18.55 -13.32 1.68
CA ASN A 712 19.61 -13.56 2.66
C ASN A 712 19.25 -14.76 3.54
N VAL A 713 20.05 -15.81 3.46
CA VAL A 713 19.97 -16.98 4.35
C VAL A 713 21.30 -17.12 5.07
N LEU A 714 21.43 -16.49 6.23
CA LEU A 714 22.72 -16.33 6.90
C LEU A 714 22.75 -17.06 8.24
N ASN A 715 23.86 -17.73 8.52
CA ASN A 715 24.14 -18.31 9.84
C ASN A 715 23.03 -19.27 10.30
N ASN A 716 22.75 -20.31 9.53
CA ASN A 716 21.73 -21.31 9.87
C ASN A 716 22.36 -22.71 10.02
N ASN A 717 21.83 -23.56 10.90
CA ASN A 717 22.29 -24.95 11.04
C ASN A 717 21.25 -25.93 10.48
N PHE A 718 21.69 -26.88 9.66
CA PHE A 718 20.88 -27.93 9.04
C PHE A 718 21.44 -29.31 9.44
N TYR A 719 20.97 -29.85 10.57
CA TYR A 719 21.41 -31.12 11.12
C TYR A 719 20.41 -32.23 10.82
N ASN A 720 20.86 -33.31 10.17
CA ASN A 720 19.97 -34.39 9.67
C ASN A 720 18.77 -33.83 8.87
N ALA A 721 18.99 -32.76 8.11
CA ALA A 721 17.98 -32.09 7.31
C ALA A 721 18.27 -32.32 5.82
N GLU A 722 17.20 -32.45 5.03
CA GLU A 722 17.31 -32.41 3.58
C GLU A 722 17.84 -31.03 3.11
N ALA A 723 18.46 -31.01 1.93
CA ALA A 723 19.14 -29.82 1.43
C ALA A 723 18.19 -28.63 1.21
N ILE A 724 18.75 -27.43 1.30
CA ILE A 724 18.12 -26.22 0.77
C ILE A 724 18.08 -26.33 -0.74
N SER A 725 16.93 -26.10 -1.35
CA SER A 725 16.75 -26.03 -2.80
C SER A 725 16.27 -24.65 -3.18
N VAL A 726 17.08 -23.94 -3.97
CA VAL A 726 16.73 -22.65 -4.58
C VAL A 726 16.64 -22.85 -6.08
N THR A 727 15.52 -22.44 -6.67
CA THR A 727 15.27 -22.49 -8.12
C THR A 727 14.85 -21.11 -8.63
N GLY A 728 14.90 -20.92 -9.94
CA GLY A 728 14.77 -19.61 -10.57
C GLY A 728 16.13 -19.06 -11.02
N ASP A 729 16.12 -17.87 -11.63
CA ASP A 729 17.28 -17.21 -12.24
C ASP A 729 17.76 -15.97 -11.45
N GLN A 730 17.16 -15.71 -10.30
CA GLN A 730 17.47 -14.54 -9.47
C GLN A 730 18.65 -14.80 -8.54
N LYS A 731 19.37 -13.72 -8.21
CA LYS A 731 20.49 -13.75 -7.27
C LYS A 731 19.99 -14.02 -5.85
N TYR A 732 20.83 -14.70 -5.07
CA TYR A 732 20.59 -14.97 -3.66
C TYR A 732 21.90 -15.07 -2.90
N ASN A 733 21.85 -14.86 -1.59
CA ASN A 733 22.96 -15.04 -0.68
C ASN A 733 22.65 -16.13 0.35
N ILE A 734 23.47 -17.19 0.38
CA ILE A 734 23.44 -18.25 1.38
C ILE A 734 24.85 -18.41 1.94
N ASP A 735 25.05 -17.99 3.18
CA ASP A 735 26.36 -18.01 3.83
C ASP A 735 26.28 -18.58 5.24
N ASN A 736 27.40 -19.12 5.73
CA ASN A 736 27.54 -19.67 7.08
C ASN A 736 26.49 -20.73 7.41
N VAL A 737 26.30 -21.70 6.50
CA VAL A 737 25.41 -22.84 6.73
C VAL A 737 26.17 -23.99 7.37
N TRP A 738 25.74 -24.41 8.57
CA TRP A 738 26.35 -25.53 9.32
C TRP A 738 25.53 -26.81 9.21
N LYS A 739 26.18 -27.94 9.50
CA LYS A 739 25.55 -29.28 9.62
C LYS A 739 26.01 -29.97 10.91
N LEU A 740 26.10 -29.20 11.99
CA LEU A 740 26.66 -29.65 13.26
C LEU A 740 25.53 -30.19 14.14
N ASN A 741 25.83 -31.21 14.94
CA ASN A 741 24.89 -31.66 15.97
C ASN A 741 24.63 -30.49 16.92
N PRO A 742 23.37 -30.03 17.04
CA PRO A 742 23.08 -28.85 17.83
C PRO A 742 23.20 -29.09 19.33
N GLN A 743 23.14 -30.34 19.82
CA GLN A 743 23.13 -30.64 21.26
C GLN A 743 22.04 -29.83 21.99
N LEU A 744 20.80 -29.98 21.53
CA LEU A 744 19.64 -29.32 22.12
C LEU A 744 19.27 -30.01 23.44
N ASP A 745 18.91 -29.23 24.44
CA ASP A 745 18.17 -29.75 25.59
C ASP A 745 16.77 -30.20 25.14
N GLU A 746 16.39 -31.44 25.47
CA GLU A 746 15.16 -32.05 24.95
C GLU A 746 13.88 -31.37 25.45
N SER A 747 13.94 -30.66 26.59
CA SER A 747 12.79 -30.03 27.20
C SER A 747 12.57 -28.60 26.70
N SER A 748 13.66 -27.84 26.57
CA SER A 748 13.65 -26.41 26.27
C SER A 748 13.98 -26.11 24.81
N PHE A 749 14.61 -27.06 24.09
CA PHE A 749 15.19 -26.86 22.77
C PHE A 749 16.24 -25.73 22.71
N MET A 750 16.82 -25.40 23.86
CA MET A 750 17.96 -24.49 23.96
C MET A 750 19.26 -25.25 23.69
N LEU A 751 20.29 -24.56 23.16
CA LEU A 751 21.62 -25.14 23.03
C LEU A 751 22.25 -25.43 24.40
N GLN A 752 22.75 -26.65 24.60
CA GLN A 752 23.58 -27.01 25.74
C GLN A 752 24.89 -26.22 25.75
N GLY A 753 25.50 -26.06 26.92
CA GLY A 753 26.67 -25.18 27.12
C GLY A 753 27.91 -25.53 26.29
N ASN A 754 28.06 -26.80 25.89
CA ASN A 754 29.15 -27.31 25.06
C ASN A 754 28.81 -27.37 23.56
N SER A 755 27.63 -26.90 23.15
CA SER A 755 27.21 -26.94 21.75
C SER A 755 28.17 -26.16 20.86
N PRO A 756 28.58 -26.71 19.70
CA PRO A 756 29.43 -25.99 18.75
C PRO A 756 28.68 -24.85 18.04
N LEU A 757 27.36 -24.68 18.27
CA LEU A 757 26.53 -23.64 17.68
C LEU A 757 26.38 -22.39 18.57
N LYS A 758 27.00 -22.38 19.75
CA LYS A 758 27.03 -21.21 20.63
C LYS A 758 27.68 -20.00 19.95
N LYS A 759 27.10 -18.81 20.12
CA LYS A 759 27.62 -17.53 19.62
C LYS A 759 27.91 -17.48 18.11
N LYS A 760 27.15 -18.25 17.32
CA LYS A 760 27.29 -18.31 15.86
C LYS A 760 26.27 -17.46 15.11
N GLY A 761 25.35 -16.81 15.80
CA GLY A 761 24.39 -15.89 15.18
C GLY A 761 25.08 -14.69 14.53
N THR A 762 24.42 -14.09 13.54
CA THR A 762 24.84 -12.83 12.91
C THR A 762 24.95 -11.68 13.91
N ASP A 763 24.25 -11.79 15.04
CA ASP A 763 24.21 -10.88 16.18
C ASP A 763 25.20 -11.28 17.31
N GLY A 764 25.97 -12.34 17.13
CA GLY A 764 26.88 -12.89 18.14
C GLY A 764 26.20 -13.73 19.22
N LEU A 765 24.88 -13.97 19.13
CA LEU A 765 24.13 -14.84 20.02
C LEU A 765 24.16 -16.30 19.54
N ASP A 766 23.52 -17.17 20.30
CA ASP A 766 23.35 -18.58 19.98
C ASP A 766 22.42 -18.76 18.79
N LEU A 767 22.69 -19.78 17.95
CA LEU A 767 21.71 -20.19 16.93
C LEU A 767 20.49 -20.84 17.58
N GLY A 768 19.36 -20.75 16.91
CA GLY A 768 18.08 -21.24 17.41
C GLY A 768 17.50 -20.29 18.44
N VAL A 769 16.65 -20.83 19.32
CA VAL A 769 15.94 -20.02 20.31
C VAL A 769 16.90 -19.43 21.35
N ILE A 770 16.58 -18.21 21.76
CA ILE A 770 17.32 -17.44 22.75
C ILE A 770 16.47 -17.29 24.03
N ALA A 771 17.15 -17.24 25.17
CA ALA A 771 16.49 -16.98 26.43
C ALA A 771 16.03 -15.51 26.46
N ASN A 772 14.74 -15.31 26.71
CA ASN A 772 14.16 -13.98 26.92
C ASN A 772 14.50 -13.42 28.29
#